data_AF-A0A8T1TWQ4-F1
#
_entry.id   AF-A0A8T1TWQ4-F1
#
_cell.length_a   1.000
_cell.length_b   1.000
_cell.length_c   1.000
_cell.angle_alpha   90.00
_cell.angle_beta   90.00
_cell.angle_gamma   90.00
#
_symmetry.space_group_name_H-M   'P 1'
#
loop_
_entity.id
_entity.type
_entity.pdbx_description
1 polymer ?
#
loop_
_entity_poly.entity_id
_entity_poly.type
_entity_poly.pdbx_seq_one_letter_code
_entity_poly.pdbx_strand_id
1 'polypeptide(L)'
;MAPLLSWVNLALYALQIIVNGYSARSIGPMSRRYETLITPAPYAFSIWGFIYTFLAATVVVDCFWPSVSFYTSAPNASVLRTLFAVSCLMNMAWIVFFTNEYVNVATVTLVILWLSLFALYAHIVTERRDAGFDLKRYVLSELGLTVYFAWTCAATLISFAVTAQYVAGDYLSLTSYVALLSLLAVATLSAVIYEGDVAFGLVVVWALVGLAAKTTTLDARVELIAMNIRACGTQSAAVVAAFIVISVAHKLLTPETQFQPLQSGAPLYGDKPEPKLQAASEASVSKKNRRDPEKGREKMATLRAALQETARLPWVNAAFFGLQSLLTCIGLAVGNAADVRAQTDTLLTPAAYAFSIWNVIYLLCMILLITDVSYAGLSLYDSAAKPNALRLCFAASCVANGTWCIVLASGNVLGASVVVSLLWLTLLPLYVFASYERSVKTVLWHEYLCSELCIRLYFAWITVEAVVGWTMTLQIKDGGYLQLSTYLTILSVLLVVALSGLSHGRDPIMALVVMWALVGVTSKDVSSLDGQVFQDFEKIQAAATLGAGVLVAMVLVSCSYWIIEFNCKSKPLSPRPRRLSRLSQASTKDNDYGSIRFVHLPAANVVLFLIQLAVAIGVFLFAPEGSWSPSKAHDSNAIASSGALDSSGSLALVPAASPTASTLTPNNPLAPPAYVFYIWVPIYVFTGITVITDRFYPTYSFYLTSDDPSFLRQWFQLACLANMSWVALDMWFSWVHMATFALTVLWCTMLPLYLFVVRHPTPRYSQAWIYYFCSEFSVRLYFGWLSADVIFSIADVMQYLHGGYFGFSVYAMLLGALLVLAFGTYVHGRDPVVGLVVTWALLGLIFKHATFPGDAQEVFNKLRAVAIVVAPVFPILVFIDSVRYVYVVHWKTSRVPSSSNEYYKPFVFETTAEQFQPLQSGAPLYGDKPVDYGTTHA
;
A
#
# COMPACT_ATOMS: atom_id res chain seq x y z
N MET A 1 -35.45 25.70 6.09
CA MET A 1 -34.66 24.91 7.07
C MET A 1 -33.19 25.32 7.13
N ALA A 2 -32.45 25.43 6.01
CA ALA A 2 -31.03 25.79 6.01
C ALA A 2 -30.62 27.06 6.80
N PRO A 3 -31.34 28.20 6.72
CA PRO A 3 -30.98 29.39 7.51
C PRO A 3 -31.34 29.28 9.00
N LEU A 4 -32.18 28.33 9.43
CA LEU A 4 -32.45 28.09 10.85
C LEU A 4 -31.28 27.33 11.50
N LEU A 5 -30.65 26.43 10.75
CA LEU A 5 -29.53 25.61 11.21
C LEU A 5 -28.27 26.44 11.52
N SER A 6 -28.05 27.57 10.83
CA SER A 6 -26.92 28.46 11.15
C SER A 6 -27.07 29.10 12.52
N TRP A 7 -28.27 29.58 12.87
CA TRP A 7 -28.57 30.09 14.21
C TRP A 7 -28.51 29.01 15.29
N VAL A 8 -28.95 27.78 14.98
CA VAL A 8 -28.77 26.63 15.89
C VAL A 8 -27.29 26.35 16.14
N ASN A 9 -26.46 26.38 15.09
CA ASN A 9 -25.02 26.21 15.23
C ASN A 9 -24.37 27.31 16.06
N LEU A 10 -24.83 28.57 15.93
CA LEU A 10 -24.38 29.67 16.79
C LEU A 10 -24.73 29.43 18.25
N ALA A 11 -25.97 29.00 18.54
CA ALA A 11 -26.40 28.68 19.90
C ALA A 11 -25.62 27.50 20.50
N LEU A 12 -25.42 26.42 19.73
CA LEU A 12 -24.66 25.24 20.15
C LEU A 12 -23.18 25.58 20.39
N TYR A 13 -22.60 26.41 19.53
CA TYR A 13 -21.21 26.85 19.69
C TYR A 13 -21.03 27.75 20.92
N ALA A 14 -21.97 28.67 21.17
CA ALA A 14 -21.98 29.48 22.40
C ALA A 14 -22.09 28.59 23.65
N LEU A 15 -22.98 27.58 23.62
CA LEU A 15 -23.09 26.59 24.69
C LEU A 15 -21.79 25.80 24.89
N GLN A 16 -21.14 25.38 23.81
CA GLN A 16 -19.85 24.69 23.84
C GLN A 16 -18.77 25.53 24.55
N ILE A 17 -18.65 26.82 24.24
CA ILE A 17 -17.69 27.71 24.92
C ILE A 17 -17.94 27.73 26.43
N ILE A 18 -19.21 27.83 26.86
CA ILE A 18 -19.58 27.89 28.27
C ILE A 18 -19.25 26.58 28.99
N VAL A 19 -19.71 25.45 28.45
CA VAL A 19 -19.51 24.11 29.04
C VAL A 19 -18.03 23.76 29.12
N ASN A 20 -17.28 24.03 28.05
CA ASN A 20 -15.86 23.74 28.00
C ASN A 20 -15.07 24.68 28.90
N GLY A 21 -15.42 25.97 28.97
CA GLY A 21 -14.78 26.92 29.87
C GLY A 21 -14.91 26.51 31.34
N TYR A 22 -16.05 25.93 31.73
CA TYR A 22 -16.26 25.38 33.06
C TYR A 22 -15.45 24.09 33.29
N SER A 23 -15.53 23.14 32.35
CA SER A 23 -14.96 21.80 32.50
C SER A 23 -13.44 21.74 32.22
N ALA A 24 -12.88 22.72 31.51
CA ALA A 24 -11.47 22.75 31.10
C ALA A 24 -10.48 22.76 32.28
N ARG A 25 -10.90 23.30 33.44
CA ARG A 25 -10.07 23.34 34.65
C ARG A 25 -9.67 21.93 35.14
N SER A 26 -10.49 20.93 34.85
CA SER A 26 -10.29 19.54 35.27
C SER A 26 -9.53 18.69 34.24
N ILE A 27 -9.35 19.17 33.00
CA ILE A 27 -8.67 18.42 31.94
C ILE A 27 -7.20 18.22 32.26
N GLY A 28 -6.50 19.26 32.73
CA GLY A 28 -5.07 19.20 33.04
C GLY A 28 -4.72 18.11 34.07
N PRO A 29 -5.37 18.10 35.25
CA PRO A 29 -5.20 17.03 36.23
C PRO A 29 -5.51 15.63 35.68
N MET A 30 -6.59 15.46 34.91
CA MET A 30 -6.95 14.16 34.34
C MET A 30 -5.97 13.69 33.26
N SER A 31 -5.48 14.60 32.42
CA SER A 31 -4.44 14.30 31.42
C SER A 31 -3.16 13.79 32.08
N ARG A 32 -2.77 14.35 33.23
CA ARG A 32 -1.60 13.87 33.99
C ARG A 32 -1.79 12.48 34.59
N ARG A 33 -3.03 12.11 34.94
CA ARG A 33 -3.36 10.79 35.48
C ARG A 33 -3.32 9.70 34.40
N TYR A 34 -3.75 10.03 33.19
CA TYR A 34 -3.73 9.13 32.03
C TYR A 34 -2.62 9.50 31.04
N GLU A 35 -1.47 9.92 31.56
CA GLU A 35 -0.38 10.46 30.74
C GLU A 35 0.15 9.41 29.74
N THR A 36 0.33 9.80 28.49
CA THR A 36 0.95 8.94 27.45
C THR A 36 2.28 9.51 26.98
N LEU A 37 3.15 8.65 26.45
CA LEU A 37 4.45 9.08 25.94
C LEU A 37 4.36 9.95 24.68
N ILE A 38 3.22 9.96 23.99
CA ILE A 38 2.94 10.81 22.83
C ILE A 38 2.13 12.07 23.16
N THR A 39 1.72 12.25 24.43
CA THR A 39 0.99 13.46 24.86
C THR A 39 1.96 14.66 24.85
N PRO A 40 1.64 15.78 24.16
CA PRO A 40 2.49 16.97 24.14
C PRO A 40 2.63 17.68 25.49
N ALA A 41 3.61 18.58 25.60
CA ALA A 41 3.75 19.46 26.76
C ALA A 41 2.49 20.32 27.00
N PRO A 42 2.19 20.70 28.27
CA PRO A 42 0.95 21.41 28.61
C PRO A 42 0.68 22.69 27.82
N TYR A 43 1.73 23.44 27.45
CA TYR A 43 1.56 24.67 26.67
C TYR A 43 0.96 24.42 25.28
N ALA A 44 1.16 23.22 24.69
CA ALA A 44 0.66 22.91 23.35
C ALA A 44 -0.87 22.93 23.29
N PHE A 45 -1.55 22.67 24.42
CA PHE A 45 -3.01 22.74 24.54
C PHE A 45 -3.56 24.18 24.48
N SER A 46 -2.72 25.22 24.48
CA SER A 46 -3.16 26.59 24.25
C SER A 46 -3.78 26.80 22.86
N ILE A 47 -3.53 25.88 21.91
CA ILE A 47 -4.10 25.88 20.56
C ILE A 47 -5.63 25.92 20.53
N TRP A 48 -6.30 25.41 21.58
CA TRP A 48 -7.75 25.50 21.71
C TRP A 48 -8.27 26.94 21.68
N GLY A 49 -7.48 27.92 22.17
CA GLY A 49 -7.82 29.34 22.04
C GLY A 49 -7.89 29.80 20.58
N PHE A 50 -6.94 29.38 19.75
CA PHE A 50 -6.96 29.67 18.31
C PHE A 50 -8.11 28.94 17.60
N ILE A 51 -8.31 27.66 17.92
CA ILE A 51 -9.41 26.85 17.36
C ILE A 51 -10.75 27.53 17.63
N TYR A 52 -11.05 27.87 18.89
CA TYR A 52 -12.31 28.52 19.22
C TYR A 52 -12.42 29.89 18.55
N THR A 53 -11.36 30.70 18.52
CA THR A 53 -11.40 32.00 17.84
C THR A 53 -11.79 31.88 16.36
N PHE A 54 -11.18 30.95 15.62
CA PHE A 54 -11.50 30.77 14.21
C PHE A 54 -12.86 30.10 13.98
N LEU A 55 -13.29 29.18 14.85
CA LEU A 55 -14.64 28.60 14.77
C LEU A 55 -15.72 29.65 15.03
N ALA A 56 -15.48 30.59 15.96
CA ALA A 56 -16.37 31.72 16.18
C ALA A 56 -16.54 32.55 14.90
N ALA A 57 -15.44 32.82 14.19
CA ALA A 57 -15.50 33.49 12.90
C ALA A 57 -16.32 32.70 11.88
N THR A 58 -16.10 31.39 11.74
CA THR A 58 -16.87 30.52 10.84
C THR A 58 -18.38 30.61 11.09
N VAL A 59 -18.82 30.52 12.36
CA VAL A 59 -20.25 30.49 12.70
C VAL A 59 -20.90 31.87 12.61
N VAL A 60 -20.19 32.93 12.99
CA VAL A 60 -20.65 34.31 12.81
C VAL A 60 -20.80 34.63 11.32
N VAL A 61 -19.83 34.26 10.50
CA VAL A 61 -19.90 34.45 9.04
C VAL A 61 -21.07 33.68 8.43
N ASP A 62 -21.34 32.45 8.88
CA ASP A 62 -22.50 31.69 8.38
C ASP A 62 -23.86 32.34 8.71
N CYS A 63 -23.95 33.07 9.83
CA CYS A 63 -25.17 33.77 10.23
C CYS A 63 -25.32 35.14 9.55
N PHE A 64 -24.25 35.94 9.50
CA PHE A 64 -24.31 37.36 9.13
C PHE A 64 -23.79 37.67 7.72
N TRP A 65 -22.88 36.84 7.19
CA TRP A 65 -22.32 36.96 5.83
C TRP A 65 -22.38 35.64 5.06
N PRO A 66 -23.58 35.08 4.80
CA PRO A 66 -23.72 33.77 4.18
C PRO A 66 -23.09 33.70 2.78
N SER A 67 -22.90 34.82 2.08
CA SER A 67 -22.19 34.86 0.78
C SER A 67 -20.71 34.49 0.87
N VAL A 68 -20.09 34.59 2.04
CA VAL A 68 -18.68 34.23 2.31
C VAL A 68 -18.58 32.87 3.03
N SER A 69 -19.73 32.31 3.44
CA SER A 69 -19.80 31.03 4.14
C SER A 69 -19.61 29.86 3.17
N PHE A 70 -18.72 28.92 3.53
CA PHE A 70 -18.52 27.72 2.71
C PHE A 70 -19.77 26.83 2.65
N TYR A 71 -20.65 26.93 3.64
CA TYR A 71 -21.91 26.17 3.67
C TYR A 71 -22.88 26.59 2.56
N THR A 72 -22.87 27.85 2.13
CA THR A 72 -23.87 28.39 1.20
C THR A 72 -23.66 27.90 -0.23
N SER A 73 -22.40 27.67 -0.62
CA SER A 73 -22.02 27.15 -1.93
C SER A 73 -22.22 25.63 -2.06
N ALA A 74 -22.47 24.95 -0.93
CA ALA A 74 -22.57 23.49 -0.88
C ALA A 74 -23.94 22.97 -1.33
N PRO A 75 -24.00 21.91 -2.17
CA PRO A 75 -25.26 21.36 -2.65
C PRO A 75 -26.17 20.81 -1.52
N ASN A 76 -25.58 20.27 -0.44
CA ASN A 76 -26.32 19.78 0.72
C ASN A 76 -25.89 20.52 2.00
N ALA A 77 -26.03 21.86 1.97
CA ALA A 77 -25.65 22.77 3.05
C ALA A 77 -26.26 22.41 4.43
N SER A 78 -27.47 21.83 4.46
CA SER A 78 -28.12 21.41 5.71
C SER A 78 -27.35 20.31 6.44
N VAL A 79 -26.86 19.30 5.71
CA VAL A 79 -26.13 18.18 6.31
C VAL A 79 -24.77 18.64 6.83
N LEU A 80 -24.06 19.53 6.13
CA LEU A 80 -22.81 20.09 6.63
C LEU A 80 -23.02 20.91 7.91
N ARG A 81 -24.08 21.72 7.97
CA ARG A 81 -24.43 22.43 9.21
C ARG A 81 -24.78 21.47 10.35
N THR A 82 -25.47 20.36 10.06
CA THR A 82 -25.73 19.31 11.05
C THR A 82 -24.45 18.62 11.52
N LEU A 83 -23.49 18.34 10.64
CA LEU A 83 -22.18 17.79 11.03
C LEU A 83 -21.44 18.74 11.97
N PHE A 84 -21.53 20.06 11.74
CA PHE A 84 -20.99 21.05 12.66
C PHE A 84 -21.70 21.02 14.03
N ALA A 85 -23.04 20.92 14.06
CA ALA A 85 -23.80 20.76 15.29
C ALA A 85 -23.35 19.51 16.08
N VAL A 86 -23.19 18.37 15.39
CA VAL A 86 -22.66 17.13 15.97
C VAL A 86 -21.26 17.36 16.54
N SER A 87 -20.40 18.08 15.82
CA SER A 87 -19.06 18.40 16.32
C SER A 87 -19.08 19.21 17.62
N CYS A 88 -20.03 20.14 17.79
CA CYS A 88 -20.18 20.91 19.02
C CYS A 88 -20.62 20.03 20.19
N LEU A 89 -21.63 19.18 19.95
CA LEU A 89 -22.16 18.25 20.96
C LEU A 89 -21.11 17.23 21.40
N MET A 90 -20.41 16.62 20.44
CA MET A 90 -19.34 15.66 20.74
C MET A 90 -18.14 16.32 21.43
N ASN A 91 -17.85 17.58 21.11
CA ASN A 91 -16.79 18.32 21.80
C ASN A 91 -17.09 18.54 23.29
N MET A 92 -18.32 18.94 23.62
CA MET A 92 -18.76 19.03 25.02
C MET A 92 -18.75 17.65 25.69
N ALA A 93 -19.28 16.63 25.01
CA ALA A 93 -19.41 15.28 25.55
C ALA A 93 -18.07 14.65 25.91
N TRP A 94 -17.05 14.72 25.04
CA TRP A 94 -15.76 14.09 25.35
C TRP A 94 -15.08 14.76 26.55
N ILE A 95 -15.19 16.09 26.69
CA ILE A 95 -14.61 16.80 27.85
C ILE A 95 -15.30 16.34 29.13
N VAL A 96 -16.64 16.28 29.13
CA VAL A 96 -17.41 15.82 30.29
C VAL A 96 -17.05 14.37 30.63
N PHE A 97 -17.02 13.46 29.66
CA PHE A 97 -16.69 12.05 29.93
C PHE A 97 -15.24 11.87 30.39
N PHE A 98 -14.29 12.57 29.77
CA PHE A 98 -12.87 12.47 30.14
C PHE A 98 -12.62 13.02 31.54
N THR A 99 -13.22 14.16 31.88
CA THR A 99 -13.08 14.78 33.21
C THR A 99 -13.77 13.98 34.31
N ASN A 100 -14.72 13.12 33.97
CA ASN A 100 -15.37 12.16 34.88
C ASN A 100 -14.76 10.75 34.81
N GLU A 101 -13.56 10.59 34.26
CA GLU A 101 -12.81 9.31 34.19
C GLU A 101 -13.46 8.22 33.32
N TYR A 102 -14.48 8.54 32.51
CA TYR A 102 -15.04 7.63 31.50
C TYR A 102 -14.20 7.63 30.22
N VAL A 103 -12.93 7.21 30.36
CA VAL A 103 -11.88 7.32 29.33
C VAL A 103 -12.27 6.67 28.00
N ASN A 104 -12.79 5.43 28.02
CA ASN A 104 -13.16 4.73 26.79
C ASN A 104 -14.35 5.39 26.06
N VAL A 105 -15.31 5.91 26.83
CA VAL A 105 -16.47 6.64 26.28
C VAL A 105 -15.99 7.97 25.69
N ALA A 106 -15.08 8.66 26.38
CA ALA A 106 -14.45 9.88 25.87
C ALA A 106 -13.75 9.62 24.52
N THR A 107 -12.98 8.54 24.41
CA THR A 107 -12.33 8.14 23.14
C THR A 107 -13.36 7.91 22.03
N VAL A 108 -14.44 7.18 22.29
CA VAL A 108 -15.51 6.96 21.29
C VAL A 108 -16.15 8.29 20.86
N THR A 109 -16.48 9.18 21.81
CA THR A 109 -17.04 10.50 21.47
C THR A 109 -16.06 11.36 20.67
N LEU A 110 -14.75 11.27 20.96
CA LEU A 110 -13.73 11.97 20.20
C LEU A 110 -13.57 11.40 18.78
N VAL A 111 -13.75 10.10 18.59
CA VAL A 111 -13.79 9.48 17.26
C VAL A 111 -15.00 9.96 16.44
N ILE A 112 -16.18 10.05 17.05
CA ILE A 112 -17.38 10.60 16.38
C ILE A 112 -17.15 12.08 16.01
N LEU A 113 -16.56 12.87 16.91
CA LEU A 113 -16.12 14.23 16.62
C LEU A 113 -15.17 14.25 15.42
N TRP A 114 -14.14 13.41 15.43
CA TRP A 114 -13.16 13.31 14.35
C TRP A 114 -13.81 12.97 13.01
N LEU A 115 -14.76 12.03 12.97
CA LEU A 115 -15.52 11.68 11.76
C LEU A 115 -16.35 12.85 11.22
N SER A 116 -17.00 13.61 12.11
CA SER A 116 -17.77 14.79 11.71
C SER A 116 -16.88 15.88 11.10
N LEU A 117 -15.71 16.12 11.68
CA LEU A 117 -14.72 17.08 11.20
C LEU A 117 -14.04 16.61 9.91
N PHE A 118 -13.76 15.31 9.77
CA PHE A 118 -13.22 14.74 8.54
C PHE A 118 -14.17 14.99 7.37
N ALA A 119 -15.47 14.75 7.54
CA ALA A 119 -16.47 14.99 6.50
C ALA A 119 -16.54 16.48 6.09
N LEU A 120 -16.45 17.40 7.06
CA LEU A 120 -16.39 18.84 6.80
C LEU A 120 -15.09 19.23 6.06
N TYR A 121 -13.94 18.74 6.51
CA TYR A 121 -12.64 19.00 5.91
C TYR A 121 -12.56 18.45 4.48
N ALA A 122 -13.02 17.22 4.24
CA ALA A 122 -13.05 16.59 2.93
C ALA A 122 -13.90 17.41 1.94
N HIS A 123 -15.03 17.96 2.39
CA HIS A 123 -15.85 18.86 1.58
C HIS A 123 -15.10 20.16 1.23
N ILE A 124 -14.51 20.82 2.24
CA ILE A 124 -13.72 22.07 2.07
C ILE A 124 -12.60 21.87 1.04
N VAL A 125 -11.83 20.80 1.19
CA VAL A 125 -10.72 20.46 0.29
C VAL A 125 -11.22 20.19 -1.14
N THR A 126 -12.28 19.39 -1.27
CA THR A 126 -12.86 19.07 -2.59
C THR A 126 -13.37 20.32 -3.29
N GLU A 127 -14.05 21.20 -2.55
CA GLU A 127 -14.56 22.45 -3.14
C GLU A 127 -13.44 23.41 -3.54
N ARG A 128 -12.37 23.55 -2.73
CA ARG A 128 -11.18 24.33 -3.11
C ARG A 128 -10.52 23.79 -4.39
N ARG A 129 -10.53 22.47 -4.57
CA ARG A 129 -10.01 21.81 -5.78
C ARG A 129 -10.86 22.11 -7.02
N ASP A 130 -12.18 22.14 -6.87
CA ASP A 130 -13.12 22.32 -7.98
C ASP A 130 -13.36 23.81 -8.33
N ALA A 131 -13.47 24.68 -7.33
CA ALA A 131 -13.85 26.08 -7.47
C ALA A 131 -12.67 27.07 -7.38
N GLY A 132 -11.48 26.60 -7.00
CA GLY A 132 -10.29 27.42 -6.78
C GLY A 132 -10.17 27.96 -5.35
N PHE A 133 -9.11 28.73 -5.10
CA PHE A 133 -8.77 29.26 -3.77
C PHE A 133 -9.21 30.72 -3.61
N ASP A 134 -10.07 30.99 -2.62
CA ASP A 134 -10.42 32.35 -2.17
C ASP A 134 -9.91 32.58 -0.75
N LEU A 135 -8.96 33.51 -0.61
CA LEU A 135 -8.33 33.84 0.68
C LEU A 135 -9.34 34.34 1.72
N LYS A 136 -10.32 35.16 1.33
CA LYS A 136 -11.28 35.75 2.27
C LYS A 136 -12.18 34.67 2.87
N ARG A 137 -12.74 33.83 2.00
CA ARG A 137 -13.54 32.68 2.39
C ARG A 137 -12.74 31.67 3.22
N TYR A 138 -11.49 31.39 2.81
CA TYR A 138 -10.62 30.48 3.53
C TYR A 138 -10.38 30.93 4.98
N VAL A 139 -9.92 32.16 5.19
CA VAL A 139 -9.59 32.67 6.54
C VAL A 139 -10.82 32.78 7.44
N LEU A 140 -11.95 33.25 6.89
CA LEU A 140 -13.14 33.56 7.68
C LEU A 140 -14.07 32.36 7.91
N SER A 141 -14.02 31.33 7.07
CA SER A 141 -15.00 30.24 7.09
C SER A 141 -14.37 28.85 7.20
N GLU A 142 -13.24 28.60 6.54
CA GLU A 142 -12.67 27.25 6.41
C GLU A 142 -11.52 26.97 7.38
N LEU A 143 -10.66 27.97 7.64
CA LEU A 143 -9.43 27.85 8.42
C LEU A 143 -9.68 27.28 9.82
N GLY A 144 -10.75 27.72 10.50
CA GLY A 144 -11.09 27.22 11.83
C GLY A 144 -11.38 25.73 11.85
N LEU A 145 -12.10 25.22 10.85
CA LEU A 145 -12.40 23.80 10.72
C LEU A 145 -11.19 22.98 10.33
N THR A 146 -10.33 23.50 9.44
CA THR A 146 -9.05 22.86 9.09
C THR A 146 -8.14 22.72 10.30
N VAL A 147 -7.92 23.80 11.05
CA VAL A 147 -7.07 23.81 12.26
C VAL A 147 -7.66 22.87 13.32
N TYR A 148 -8.99 22.89 13.48
CA TYR A 148 -9.68 22.03 14.43
C TYR A 148 -9.56 20.54 14.06
N PHE A 149 -9.75 20.19 12.79
CA PHE A 149 -9.59 18.82 12.32
C PHE A 149 -8.15 18.32 12.49
N ALA A 150 -7.15 19.14 12.12
CA ALA A 150 -5.74 18.81 12.26
C ALA A 150 -5.34 18.50 13.72
N TRP A 151 -5.77 19.33 14.67
CA TRP A 151 -5.53 19.10 16.09
C TRP A 151 -6.27 17.85 16.59
N THR A 152 -7.50 17.64 16.12
CA THR A 152 -8.30 16.47 16.50
C THR A 152 -7.68 15.17 15.98
N CYS A 153 -6.99 15.15 14.84
CA CYS A 153 -6.20 13.99 14.40
C CYS A 153 -5.16 13.57 15.44
N ALA A 154 -4.39 14.53 15.98
CA ALA A 154 -3.43 14.24 17.04
C ALA A 154 -4.13 13.80 18.34
N ALA A 155 -5.19 14.49 18.73
CA ALA A 155 -5.95 14.19 19.95
C ALA A 155 -6.59 12.80 19.93
N THR A 156 -7.12 12.35 18.78
CA THR A 156 -7.69 11.01 18.60
C THR A 156 -6.64 9.92 18.77
N LEU A 157 -5.45 10.10 18.20
CA LEU A 157 -4.35 9.15 18.37
C LEU A 157 -3.83 9.10 19.81
N ILE A 158 -3.75 10.25 20.50
CA ILE A 158 -3.46 10.30 21.93
C ILE A 158 -4.54 9.56 22.73
N SER A 159 -5.82 9.73 22.39
CA SER A 159 -6.93 9.07 23.08
C SER A 159 -6.93 7.56 22.87
N PHE A 160 -6.54 7.08 21.67
CA PHE A 160 -6.28 5.66 21.46
C PHE A 160 -5.13 5.15 22.33
N ALA A 161 -4.04 5.90 22.45
CA ALA A 161 -2.95 5.52 23.35
C ALA A 161 -3.42 5.48 24.82
N VAL A 162 -4.21 6.46 25.24
CA VAL A 162 -4.79 6.52 26.59
C VAL A 162 -5.66 5.28 26.86
N THR A 163 -6.61 4.97 25.97
CA THR A 163 -7.48 3.80 26.12
C THR A 163 -6.69 2.50 26.11
N ALA A 164 -5.69 2.36 25.23
CA ALA A 164 -4.88 1.16 25.15
C ALA A 164 -4.02 0.97 26.42
N GLN A 165 -3.43 2.05 26.96
CA GLN A 165 -2.72 2.01 28.25
C GLN A 165 -3.65 1.68 29.41
N TYR A 166 -4.85 2.28 29.42
CA TYR A 166 -5.86 2.01 30.45
C TYR A 166 -6.25 0.53 30.50
N VAL A 167 -6.39 -0.11 29.33
CA VAL A 167 -6.68 -1.55 29.23
C VAL A 167 -5.45 -2.41 29.57
N ALA A 168 -4.25 -1.98 29.17
CA ALA A 168 -3.01 -2.73 29.41
C ALA A 168 -2.50 -2.64 30.85
N GLY A 169 -2.85 -1.58 31.58
CA GLY A 169 -2.35 -1.30 32.93
C GLY A 169 -0.90 -0.81 33.00
N ASP A 170 -0.25 -0.56 31.86
CA ASP A 170 1.13 -0.06 31.73
C ASP A 170 1.25 0.82 30.46
N TYR A 171 2.39 1.47 30.28
CA TYR A 171 2.76 2.16 29.04
C TYR A 171 2.79 1.19 27.84
N LEU A 172 2.49 1.71 26.64
CA LEU A 172 2.55 0.88 25.43
C LEU A 172 3.99 0.58 25.03
N SER A 173 4.14 -0.43 24.18
CA SER A 173 5.43 -0.71 23.53
C SER A 173 5.89 0.48 22.67
N LEU A 174 7.21 0.62 22.49
CA LEU A 174 7.80 1.61 21.58
C LEU A 174 7.17 1.52 20.18
N THR A 175 7.01 0.29 19.65
CA THR A 175 6.41 0.04 18.33
C THR A 175 4.99 0.58 18.22
N SER A 176 4.18 0.45 19.27
CA SER A 176 2.81 0.97 19.30
C SER A 176 2.78 2.51 19.20
N TYR A 177 3.65 3.20 19.94
CA TYR A 177 3.74 4.66 19.86
C TYR A 177 4.31 5.14 18.53
N VAL A 178 5.34 4.46 18.01
CA VAL A 178 5.91 4.75 16.68
C VAL A 178 4.86 4.58 15.59
N ALA A 179 4.01 3.55 15.67
CA ALA A 179 2.90 3.37 14.74
C ALA A 179 1.88 4.51 14.79
N LEU A 180 1.46 4.95 15.99
CA LEU A 180 0.55 6.10 16.14
C LEU A 180 1.17 7.39 15.57
N LEU A 181 2.45 7.65 15.83
CA LEU A 181 3.15 8.79 15.24
C LEU A 181 3.28 8.68 13.71
N SER A 182 3.48 7.47 13.20
CA SER A 182 3.55 7.21 11.76
C SER A 182 2.21 7.51 11.08
N LEU A 183 1.09 7.10 11.69
CA LEU A 183 -0.26 7.44 11.22
C LEU A 183 -0.49 8.96 11.19
N LEU A 184 -0.07 9.67 12.25
CA LEU A 184 -0.16 11.14 12.29
C LEU A 184 0.67 11.78 11.18
N ALA A 185 1.91 11.33 10.99
CA ALA A 185 2.80 11.83 9.95
C ALA A 185 2.23 11.58 8.55
N VAL A 186 1.71 10.38 8.26
CA VAL A 186 1.10 10.03 6.96
C VAL A 186 -0.13 10.89 6.68
N ALA A 187 -1.03 11.05 7.65
CA ALA A 187 -2.23 11.89 7.49
C ALA A 187 -1.85 13.36 7.18
N THR A 188 -0.83 13.87 7.89
CA THR A 188 -0.34 15.25 7.74
C THR A 188 0.36 15.46 6.40
N LEU A 189 1.26 14.54 6.02
CA LEU A 189 1.96 14.60 4.74
C LEU A 189 0.96 14.50 3.58
N SER A 190 -0.07 13.65 3.70
CA SER A 190 -1.12 13.56 2.68
C SER A 190 -1.86 14.88 2.51
N ALA A 191 -2.24 15.55 3.61
CA ALA A 191 -2.88 16.86 3.58
C ALA A 191 -1.99 17.96 2.98
N VAL A 192 -0.70 17.99 3.33
CA VAL A 192 0.25 19.02 2.85
C VAL A 192 0.64 18.80 1.38
N ILE A 193 0.84 17.55 0.96
CA ILE A 193 1.33 17.19 -0.37
C ILE A 193 0.22 17.20 -1.40
N TYR A 194 -0.91 16.51 -1.16
CA TYR A 194 -1.95 16.35 -2.18
C TYR A 194 -2.98 17.48 -2.15
N GLU A 195 -3.31 17.98 -0.96
CA GLU A 195 -4.34 19.02 -0.79
C GLU A 195 -3.73 20.42 -0.61
N GLY A 196 -2.41 20.52 -0.45
CA GLY A 196 -1.70 21.79 -0.31
C GLY A 196 -2.05 22.57 0.95
N ASP A 197 -2.54 21.89 2.00
CA ASP A 197 -3.04 22.52 3.22
C ASP A 197 -1.92 22.75 4.25
N VAL A 198 -1.33 23.96 4.18
CA VAL A 198 -0.24 24.38 5.07
C VAL A 198 -0.70 24.54 6.51
N ALA A 199 -1.93 25.01 6.75
CA ALA A 199 -2.45 25.21 8.11
C ALA A 199 -2.56 23.88 8.85
N PHE A 200 -3.02 22.83 8.17
CA PHE A 200 -3.03 21.48 8.72
C PHE A 200 -1.63 21.05 9.18
N GLY A 201 -0.62 21.22 8.31
CA GLY A 201 0.77 20.88 8.61
C GLY A 201 1.33 21.64 9.82
N LEU A 202 1.08 22.95 9.91
CA LEU A 202 1.57 23.79 11.02
C LEU A 202 1.00 23.37 12.38
N VAL A 203 -0.27 22.96 12.42
CA VAL A 203 -0.92 22.48 13.65
C VAL A 203 -0.27 21.19 14.15
N VAL A 204 0.04 20.27 13.25
CA VAL A 204 0.69 19.02 13.62
C VAL A 204 2.16 19.25 14.00
N VAL A 205 2.87 20.14 13.31
CA VAL A 205 4.21 20.58 13.73
C VAL A 205 4.17 21.17 15.15
N TRP A 206 3.18 22.01 15.47
CA TRP A 206 2.98 22.53 16.83
C TRP A 206 2.80 21.41 17.87
N ALA A 207 1.97 20.40 17.57
CA ALA A 207 1.78 19.25 18.45
C ALA A 207 3.08 18.43 18.65
N LEU A 208 3.82 18.18 17.57
CA LEU A 208 5.07 17.41 17.59
C LEU A 208 6.21 18.16 18.27
N VAL A 209 6.29 19.49 18.13
CA VAL A 209 7.22 20.33 18.89
C VAL A 209 6.87 20.31 20.38
N GLY A 210 5.58 20.36 20.73
CA GLY A 210 5.11 20.17 22.09
C GLY A 210 5.50 18.81 22.67
N LEU A 211 5.45 17.75 21.86
CA LEU A 211 5.93 16.41 22.24
C LEU A 211 7.45 16.40 22.46
N ALA A 212 8.23 16.99 21.56
CA ALA A 212 9.68 17.05 21.66
C ALA A 212 10.18 17.87 22.86
N ALA A 213 9.51 18.99 23.17
CA ALA A 213 9.87 19.89 24.26
C ALA A 213 9.44 19.38 25.65
N LYS A 214 8.64 18.32 25.71
CA LYS A 214 8.13 17.78 26.97
C LYS A 214 9.26 17.25 27.84
N THR A 215 9.20 17.56 29.13
CA THR A 215 10.10 17.01 30.16
C THR A 215 9.26 16.35 31.24
N THR A 216 9.57 15.11 31.57
CA THR A 216 8.86 14.29 32.56
C THR A 216 9.87 13.37 33.23
N THR A 217 9.82 13.29 34.55
CA THR A 217 10.59 12.32 35.34
C THR A 217 9.89 10.96 35.27
N LEU A 218 10.55 9.96 34.68
CA LEU A 218 10.00 8.62 34.46
C LEU A 218 11.00 7.59 34.98
N ASP A 219 10.54 6.36 35.22
CA ASP A 219 11.44 5.24 35.50
C ASP A 219 12.38 5.00 34.31
N ALA A 220 13.62 4.56 34.57
CA ALA A 220 14.67 4.44 33.56
C ALA A 220 14.26 3.66 32.30
N ARG A 221 13.48 2.57 32.45
CA ARG A 221 12.92 1.78 31.33
C ARG A 221 11.99 2.61 30.45
N VAL A 222 11.10 3.39 31.06
CA VAL A 222 10.07 4.18 30.35
C VAL A 222 10.69 5.46 29.79
N GLU A 223 11.68 6.03 30.48
CA GLU A 223 12.43 7.20 30.02
C GLU A 223 13.12 6.93 28.69
N LEU A 224 13.74 5.77 28.52
CA LEU A 224 14.36 5.35 27.25
C LEU A 224 13.35 5.32 26.09
N ILE A 225 12.19 4.69 26.31
CA ILE A 225 11.09 4.65 25.34
C ILE A 225 10.61 6.08 25.02
N ALA A 226 10.46 6.92 26.04
CA ALA A 226 10.04 8.31 25.88
C ALA A 226 11.04 9.13 25.06
N MET A 227 12.34 8.94 25.27
CA MET A 227 13.40 9.58 24.48
C MET A 227 13.33 9.17 23.01
N ASN A 228 13.13 7.88 22.72
CA ASN A 228 12.97 7.37 21.36
C ASN A 228 11.74 8.01 20.67
N ILE A 229 10.63 8.13 21.39
CA ILE A 229 9.40 8.76 20.89
C ILE A 229 9.59 10.27 20.62
N ARG A 230 10.33 10.99 21.47
CA ARG A 230 10.65 12.40 21.24
C ARG A 230 11.54 12.60 20.01
N ALA A 231 12.49 11.68 19.76
CA ALA A 231 13.31 11.68 18.55
C ALA A 231 12.43 11.47 17.29
N CYS A 232 11.54 10.48 17.31
CA CYS A 232 10.54 10.24 16.27
C CYS A 232 9.64 11.46 16.01
N GLY A 233 9.18 12.13 17.07
CA GLY A 233 8.36 13.34 16.97
C GLY A 233 9.12 14.51 16.33
N THR A 234 10.37 14.72 16.72
CA THR A 234 11.26 15.75 16.17
C THR A 234 11.53 15.52 14.67
N GLN A 235 11.85 14.28 14.29
CA GLN A 235 12.05 13.88 12.90
C GLN A 235 10.79 14.13 12.05
N SER A 236 9.63 13.72 12.56
CA SER A 236 8.34 13.92 11.88
C SER A 236 8.03 15.40 11.67
N ALA A 237 8.28 16.24 12.69
CA ALA A 237 8.10 17.69 12.59
C ALA A 237 9.01 18.29 11.52
N ALA A 238 10.28 17.87 11.46
CA ALA A 238 11.23 18.34 10.47
C ALA A 238 10.82 17.95 9.03
N VAL A 239 10.37 16.70 8.82
CA VAL A 239 9.90 16.23 7.50
C VAL A 239 8.66 17.00 7.05
N VAL A 240 7.67 17.18 7.94
CA VAL A 240 6.45 17.96 7.61
C VAL A 240 6.79 19.42 7.32
N ALA A 241 7.67 20.04 8.11
CA ALA A 241 8.11 21.42 7.90
C ALA A 241 8.82 21.58 6.54
N ALA A 242 9.67 20.64 6.16
CA ALA A 242 10.31 20.63 4.84
C ALA A 242 9.28 20.57 3.71
N PHE A 243 8.24 19.73 3.82
CA PHE A 243 7.17 19.67 2.82
C PHE A 243 6.30 20.93 2.77
N ILE A 244 6.08 21.60 3.90
CA ILE A 244 5.44 22.92 3.89
C ILE A 244 6.27 23.91 3.07
N VAL A 245 7.59 23.96 3.30
CA VAL A 245 8.51 24.84 2.56
C VAL A 245 8.51 24.48 1.06
N ILE A 246 8.57 23.20 0.72
CA ILE A 246 8.52 22.72 -0.67
C ILE A 246 7.19 23.12 -1.33
N SER A 247 6.06 22.89 -0.67
CA SER A 247 4.73 23.25 -1.20
C SER A 247 4.58 24.76 -1.41
N VAL A 248 5.11 25.59 -0.51
CA VAL A 248 5.12 27.06 -0.64
C VAL A 248 6.06 27.50 -1.77
N ALA A 249 7.28 26.97 -1.79
CA ALA A 249 8.27 27.28 -2.83
C ALA A 249 7.75 26.90 -4.22
N HIS A 250 7.12 25.73 -4.35
CA HIS A 250 6.50 25.30 -5.60
C HIS A 250 5.43 26.31 -6.06
N LYS A 251 4.52 26.75 -5.17
CA LYS A 251 3.51 27.76 -5.50
C LYS A 251 4.11 29.12 -5.91
N LEU A 252 5.25 29.51 -5.34
CA LEU A 252 5.93 30.78 -5.66
C LEU A 252 6.76 30.71 -6.95
N LEU A 253 7.37 29.55 -7.22
CA LEU A 253 8.29 29.33 -8.34
C LEU A 253 7.61 28.84 -9.60
N THR A 254 6.41 28.24 -9.51
CA THR A 254 5.61 27.99 -10.71
C THR A 254 4.98 29.31 -11.14
N PRO A 255 5.41 29.92 -12.27
CA PRO A 255 4.65 31.04 -12.82
C PRO A 255 3.23 30.55 -13.10
N GLU A 256 2.23 31.43 -12.97
CA GLU A 256 0.90 31.26 -13.61
C GLU A 256 1.10 31.28 -15.13
N THR A 257 1.83 30.32 -15.67
CA THR A 257 1.74 30.02 -17.08
C THR A 257 0.41 29.33 -17.23
N GLN A 258 -0.55 30.10 -17.74
CA GLN A 258 -1.53 29.57 -18.67
C GLN A 258 -0.74 28.83 -19.77
N PHE A 259 -0.27 27.62 -19.47
CA PHE A 259 0.00 26.63 -20.49
C PHE A 259 -1.38 26.38 -21.08
N GLN A 260 -1.71 27.15 -22.13
CA GLN A 260 -2.58 26.63 -23.16
C GLN A 260 -1.99 25.26 -23.48
N PRO A 261 -2.67 24.16 -23.17
CA PRO A 261 -2.25 22.89 -23.72
C PRO A 261 -2.15 23.18 -25.21
N LEU A 262 -0.98 22.96 -25.80
CA LEU A 262 -0.81 23.01 -27.26
C LEU A 262 -2.06 22.36 -27.81
N GLN A 263 -2.94 23.16 -28.44
CA GLN A 263 -4.19 22.64 -28.96
C GLN A 263 -3.77 21.45 -29.79
N SER A 264 -4.21 20.26 -29.39
CA SER A 264 -3.93 19.00 -30.07
C SER A 264 -4.67 18.92 -31.40
N GLY A 265 -4.69 20.03 -32.14
CA GLY A 265 -5.50 20.32 -33.31
C GLY A 265 -4.78 21.16 -34.36
N ALA A 266 -3.46 21.33 -34.27
CA ALA A 266 -2.66 21.66 -35.45
C ALA A 266 -2.14 20.36 -36.06
N PRO A 267 -2.66 19.93 -37.24
CA PRO A 267 -2.13 18.77 -37.94
C PRO A 267 -0.75 19.14 -38.51
N LEU A 268 0.29 18.97 -37.71
CA LEU A 268 1.65 18.91 -38.24
C LEU A 268 1.82 17.51 -38.83
N TYR A 269 1.85 17.48 -40.17
CA TYR A 269 1.95 16.33 -41.07
C TYR A 269 0.66 15.57 -41.33
N GLY A 270 0.13 15.77 -42.54
CA GLY A 270 -0.99 15.01 -43.07
C GLY A 270 -0.70 13.51 -43.16
N ASP A 271 -1.79 12.75 -43.04
CA ASP A 271 -1.86 11.32 -43.36
C ASP A 271 -1.11 10.99 -44.65
N LYS A 272 0.07 10.37 -44.50
CA LYS A 272 0.65 9.50 -45.52
C LYS A 272 1.13 8.22 -44.84
N PRO A 273 0.86 7.05 -45.44
CA PRO A 273 1.38 5.79 -44.93
C PRO A 273 2.92 5.82 -44.96
N GLU A 274 3.51 5.16 -43.97
CA GLU A 274 4.96 4.98 -43.77
C GLU A 274 5.78 4.99 -45.06
N PRO A 275 6.78 5.87 -45.20
CA PRO A 275 7.84 5.64 -46.17
C PRO A 275 8.81 4.63 -45.55
N LYS A 276 8.85 3.42 -46.12
CA LYS A 276 9.97 2.49 -45.96
C LYS A 276 11.28 3.26 -46.12
N LEU A 277 12.04 3.39 -45.03
CA LEU A 277 13.27 4.19 -44.97
C LEU A 277 14.46 3.57 -45.73
N GLN A 278 14.23 2.57 -46.59
CA GLN A 278 15.21 2.04 -47.54
C GLN A 278 15.01 2.55 -48.97
N ALA A 279 13.90 3.22 -49.30
CA ALA A 279 13.62 3.68 -50.67
C ALA A 279 13.68 5.21 -50.89
N ALA A 280 13.94 6.00 -49.83
CA ALA A 280 13.94 7.46 -49.90
C ALA A 280 15.33 8.11 -49.98
N SER A 281 16.41 7.31 -50.08
CA SER A 281 17.77 7.85 -50.30
C SER A 281 18.06 8.20 -51.77
N GLU A 282 17.25 7.73 -52.72
CA GLU A 282 17.48 7.96 -54.15
C GLU A 282 16.63 9.11 -54.74
N ALA A 283 15.54 9.53 -54.08
CA ALA A 283 14.56 10.44 -54.69
C ALA A 283 14.64 11.91 -54.26
N SER A 284 15.31 12.26 -53.16
CA SER A 284 15.38 13.65 -52.66
C SER A 284 16.70 14.38 -52.94
N VAL A 285 17.72 13.66 -53.45
CA VAL A 285 18.97 14.27 -53.96
C VAL A 285 18.80 14.81 -55.40
N SER A 286 17.71 14.47 -56.08
CA SER A 286 17.61 14.63 -57.54
C SER A 286 17.13 16.00 -58.04
N LYS A 287 16.56 16.91 -57.24
CA LYS A 287 15.86 18.09 -57.83
C LYS A 287 16.13 19.50 -57.31
N LYS A 288 17.10 19.76 -56.42
CA LYS A 288 17.47 21.17 -56.14
C LYS A 288 18.90 21.47 -55.70
N ASN A 289 19.89 20.71 -56.16
CA ASN A 289 21.30 21.11 -56.13
C ASN A 289 22.03 20.55 -57.37
N ARG A 290 21.68 21.08 -58.56
CA ARG A 290 22.58 21.04 -59.72
C ARG A 290 23.56 22.22 -59.58
N ARG A 291 24.56 22.06 -58.70
CA ARG A 291 25.85 22.77 -58.65
C ARG A 291 26.61 22.13 -57.47
N ASP A 292 27.71 21.44 -57.77
CA ASP A 292 28.56 20.60 -56.90
C ASP A 292 28.08 19.19 -56.51
N PRO A 293 28.43 18.15 -57.30
CA PRO A 293 28.31 16.75 -56.89
C PRO A 293 29.22 16.37 -55.70
N GLU A 294 30.30 17.11 -55.45
CA GLU A 294 31.16 16.91 -54.26
C GLU A 294 30.42 17.26 -52.97
N LYS A 295 29.73 18.40 -52.89
CA LYS A 295 28.95 18.80 -51.71
C LYS A 295 27.83 17.82 -51.36
N GLY A 296 27.20 17.20 -52.37
CA GLY A 296 26.18 16.16 -52.17
C GLY A 296 26.76 14.86 -51.60
N ARG A 297 27.93 14.44 -52.08
CA ARG A 297 28.67 13.29 -51.55
C ARG A 297 29.19 13.54 -50.14
N GLU A 298 29.71 14.74 -49.88
CA GLU A 298 30.22 15.14 -48.57
C GLU A 298 29.09 15.20 -47.55
N LYS A 299 27.90 15.70 -47.94
CA LYS A 299 26.71 15.72 -47.08
C LYS A 299 26.14 14.32 -46.80
N MET A 300 26.18 13.41 -47.78
CA MET A 300 25.82 12.00 -47.57
C MET A 300 26.87 11.22 -46.78
N ALA A 301 28.16 11.53 -46.94
CA ALA A 301 29.25 10.92 -46.20
C ALA A 301 29.23 11.38 -44.73
N THR A 302 28.99 12.67 -44.48
CA THR A 302 28.78 13.21 -43.12
C THR A 302 27.52 12.66 -42.49
N LEU A 303 26.42 12.50 -43.24
CA LEU A 303 25.21 11.84 -42.73
C LEU A 303 25.45 10.35 -42.42
N ARG A 304 26.17 9.61 -43.27
CA ARG A 304 26.55 8.21 -43.01
C ARG A 304 27.52 8.08 -41.84
N ALA A 305 28.48 8.99 -41.71
CA ALA A 305 29.41 9.04 -40.58
C ALA A 305 28.67 9.36 -39.27
N ALA A 306 27.74 10.31 -39.29
CA ALA A 306 26.88 10.62 -38.15
C ALA A 306 25.97 9.45 -37.77
N LEU A 307 25.39 8.75 -38.76
CA LEU A 307 24.59 7.54 -38.53
C LEU A 307 25.44 6.38 -37.99
N GLN A 308 26.68 6.22 -38.46
CA GLN A 308 27.64 5.24 -37.92
C GLN A 308 28.08 5.59 -36.50
N GLU A 309 28.29 6.86 -36.17
CA GLU A 309 28.58 7.29 -34.80
C GLU A 309 27.40 7.00 -33.86
N THR A 310 26.16 7.30 -34.27
CA THR A 310 24.96 7.00 -33.47
C THR A 310 24.76 5.51 -33.20
N ALA A 311 25.17 4.63 -34.12
CA ALA A 311 25.07 3.18 -33.94
C ALA A 311 26.14 2.59 -33.01
N ARG A 312 27.21 3.33 -32.70
CA ARG A 312 28.32 2.84 -31.86
C ARG A 312 28.16 3.11 -30.37
N LEU A 313 27.41 4.15 -29.98
CA LEU A 313 27.26 4.52 -28.56
C LEU A 313 26.68 3.41 -27.65
N PRO A 314 25.66 2.62 -28.06
CA PRO A 314 25.17 1.52 -27.23
C PRO A 314 26.26 0.48 -26.88
N TRP A 315 27.11 0.15 -27.86
CA TRP A 315 28.25 -0.75 -27.65
C TRP A 315 29.34 -0.13 -26.78
N VAL A 316 29.52 1.19 -26.85
CA VAL A 316 30.42 1.92 -25.95
C VAL A 316 29.91 1.83 -24.50
N ASN A 317 28.60 1.99 -24.26
CA ASN A 317 28.02 1.82 -22.92
C ASN A 317 28.19 0.38 -22.39
N ALA A 318 28.01 -0.62 -23.24
CA ALA A 318 28.25 -2.02 -22.88
C ALA A 318 29.73 -2.26 -22.51
N ALA A 319 30.67 -1.68 -23.26
CA ALA A 319 32.09 -1.77 -22.95
C ALA A 319 32.45 -1.07 -21.64
N PHE A 320 31.93 0.13 -21.39
CA PHE A 320 32.14 0.85 -20.12
C PHE A 320 31.55 0.13 -18.92
N PHE A 321 30.38 -0.52 -19.07
CA PHE A 321 29.81 -1.35 -18.01
C PHE A 321 30.62 -2.62 -17.74
N GLY A 322 31.16 -3.25 -18.80
CA GLY A 322 32.13 -4.34 -18.68
C GLY A 322 33.40 -3.91 -17.94
N LEU A 323 33.95 -2.75 -18.29
CA LEU A 323 35.11 -2.17 -17.60
C LEU A 323 34.79 -1.86 -16.13
N GLN A 324 33.66 -1.23 -15.84
CA GLN A 324 33.19 -0.98 -14.46
C GLN A 324 33.11 -2.28 -13.66
N SER A 325 32.55 -3.35 -14.25
CA SER A 325 32.43 -4.65 -13.59
C SER A 325 33.82 -5.22 -13.26
N LEU A 326 34.77 -5.12 -14.19
CA LEU A 326 36.16 -5.51 -13.95
C LEU A 326 36.79 -4.68 -12.82
N LEU A 327 36.64 -3.36 -12.83
CA LEU A 327 37.16 -2.47 -11.79
C LEU A 327 36.52 -2.75 -10.42
N THR A 328 35.23 -3.14 -10.39
CA THR A 328 34.54 -3.56 -9.17
C THR A 328 35.16 -4.83 -8.61
N CYS A 329 35.42 -5.84 -9.46
CA CYS A 329 36.12 -7.07 -9.06
C CYS A 329 37.55 -6.80 -8.58
N ILE A 330 38.29 -5.91 -9.25
CA ILE A 330 39.63 -5.50 -8.82
C ILE A 330 39.56 -4.79 -7.46
N GLY A 331 38.59 -3.89 -7.28
CA GLY A 331 38.34 -3.23 -5.98
C GLY A 331 38.16 -4.25 -4.86
N LEU A 332 37.31 -5.26 -5.07
CA LEU A 332 37.11 -6.35 -4.12
C LEU A 332 38.37 -7.19 -3.86
N ALA A 333 39.31 -7.26 -4.80
CA ALA A 333 40.55 -8.04 -4.69
C ALA A 333 41.74 -7.26 -4.08
N VAL A 334 41.80 -5.94 -4.29
CA VAL A 334 42.91 -5.07 -3.83
C VAL A 334 42.73 -4.65 -2.36
N GLY A 335 41.49 -4.51 -1.90
CA GLY A 335 41.17 -4.21 -0.51
C GLY A 335 39.69 -4.42 -0.26
N ASN A 336 39.31 -4.98 0.88
CA ASN A 336 37.90 -5.25 1.13
C ASN A 336 37.19 -3.94 1.48
N ALA A 337 36.42 -3.37 0.56
CA ALA A 337 35.57 -2.21 0.84
C ALA A 337 34.61 -2.48 2.01
N ALA A 338 34.28 -3.75 2.30
CA ALA A 338 33.55 -4.12 3.50
C ALA A 338 34.39 -3.94 4.78
N ASP A 339 35.71 -4.16 4.75
CA ASP A 339 36.59 -3.93 5.90
C ASP A 339 36.73 -2.43 6.19
N VAL A 340 36.87 -1.60 5.15
CA VAL A 340 36.88 -0.14 5.31
C VAL A 340 35.57 0.34 5.95
N ARG A 341 34.43 -0.19 5.51
CA ARG A 341 33.12 0.12 6.12
C ARG A 341 32.98 -0.43 7.53
N ALA A 342 33.53 -1.61 7.82
CA ALA A 342 33.52 -2.18 9.16
C ALA A 342 34.36 -1.34 10.13
N GLN A 343 35.48 -0.77 9.65
CA GLN A 343 36.34 0.13 10.43
C GLN A 343 35.75 1.54 10.59
N THR A 344 34.93 1.99 9.66
CA THR A 344 34.31 3.34 9.63
C THR A 344 32.79 3.28 9.73
N ASP A 345 32.29 2.33 10.52
CA ASP A 345 30.86 2.06 10.58
C ASP A 345 30.09 3.22 11.23
N THR A 346 28.94 3.54 10.65
CA THR A 346 28.09 4.66 11.06
C THR A 346 26.80 4.13 11.64
N LEU A 347 26.16 4.94 12.50
CA LEU A 347 24.83 4.59 13.04
C LEU A 347 23.73 4.57 11.96
N LEU A 348 24.01 5.10 10.75
CA LEU A 348 23.09 5.10 9.61
C LEU A 348 23.43 4.05 8.54
N THR A 349 24.57 3.37 8.64
CA THR A 349 24.93 2.32 7.67
C THR A 349 23.95 1.14 7.83
N PRO A 350 23.23 0.73 6.77
CA PRO A 350 22.34 -0.43 6.85
C PRO A 350 23.08 -1.73 7.15
N ALA A 351 22.36 -2.74 7.65
CA ALA A 351 22.89 -4.10 7.79
C ALA A 351 23.41 -4.67 6.45
N ALA A 352 24.41 -5.55 6.52
CA ALA A 352 25.15 -6.05 5.36
C ALA A 352 24.25 -6.65 4.26
N TYR A 353 23.17 -7.35 4.62
CA TYR A 353 22.25 -7.93 3.65
C TYR A 353 21.55 -6.88 2.77
N ALA A 354 21.39 -5.63 3.25
CA ALA A 354 20.71 -4.59 2.49
C ALA A 354 21.50 -4.21 1.21
N PHE A 355 22.83 -4.36 1.24
CA PHE A 355 23.71 -4.13 0.09
C PHE A 355 23.58 -5.19 -1.02
N SER A 356 22.85 -6.29 -0.78
CA SER A 356 22.54 -7.28 -1.83
C SER A 356 21.71 -6.71 -2.99
N ILE A 357 21.11 -5.53 -2.81
CA ILE A 357 20.41 -4.77 -3.86
C ILE A 357 21.30 -4.50 -5.09
N TRP A 358 22.62 -4.44 -4.92
CA TRP A 358 23.56 -4.32 -6.03
C TRP A 358 23.41 -5.45 -7.05
N ASN A 359 23.13 -6.69 -6.62
CA ASN A 359 22.92 -7.81 -7.54
C ASN A 359 21.75 -7.55 -8.50
N VAL A 360 20.67 -6.95 -7.97
CA VAL A 360 19.49 -6.59 -8.75
C VAL A 360 19.80 -5.42 -9.69
N ILE A 361 20.53 -4.40 -9.21
CA ILE A 361 20.94 -3.24 -10.03
C ILE A 361 21.80 -3.69 -11.22
N TYR A 362 22.84 -4.49 -10.99
CA TYR A 362 23.75 -4.92 -12.05
C TYR A 362 23.03 -5.82 -13.08
N LEU A 363 22.12 -6.69 -12.63
CA LEU A 363 21.28 -7.49 -13.52
C LEU A 363 20.39 -6.61 -14.40
N LEU A 364 19.70 -5.63 -13.82
CA LEU A 364 18.85 -4.70 -14.56
C LEU A 364 19.67 -3.79 -15.49
N CYS A 365 20.89 -3.40 -15.12
CA CYS A 365 21.82 -2.69 -16.00
C CYS A 365 22.20 -3.53 -17.21
N MET A 366 22.48 -4.83 -17.04
CA MET A 366 22.69 -5.73 -18.18
C MET A 366 21.46 -5.81 -19.09
N ILE A 367 20.26 -5.95 -18.52
CA ILE A 367 19.02 -6.01 -19.30
C ILE A 367 18.80 -4.71 -20.08
N LEU A 368 19.03 -3.54 -19.46
CA LEU A 368 18.97 -2.23 -20.11
C LEU A 368 19.95 -2.14 -21.29
N LEU A 369 21.19 -2.59 -21.11
CA LEU A 369 22.22 -2.56 -22.15
C LEU A 369 21.93 -3.52 -23.31
N ILE A 370 21.47 -4.74 -23.00
CA ILE A 370 21.04 -5.70 -24.02
C ILE A 370 19.86 -5.11 -24.81
N THR A 371 18.91 -4.46 -24.13
CA THR A 371 17.77 -3.81 -24.76
C THR A 371 18.22 -2.66 -25.67
N ASP A 372 19.14 -1.79 -25.20
CA ASP A 372 19.67 -0.67 -25.99
C ASP A 372 20.48 -1.12 -27.22
N VAL A 373 21.17 -2.26 -27.13
CA VAL A 373 21.97 -2.82 -28.23
C VAL A 373 21.12 -3.63 -29.23
N SER A 374 20.20 -4.46 -28.73
CA SER A 374 19.53 -5.49 -29.52
C SER A 374 18.12 -5.12 -29.96
N TYR A 375 17.46 -4.17 -29.30
CA TYR A 375 16.05 -3.84 -29.52
C TYR A 375 15.82 -2.33 -29.63
N ALA A 376 16.26 -1.75 -30.74
CA ALA A 376 16.01 -0.34 -31.06
C ALA A 376 14.50 -0.04 -31.07
N GLY A 377 14.06 0.91 -30.25
CA GLY A 377 12.66 1.28 -30.02
C GLY A 377 12.05 0.82 -28.69
N LEU A 378 12.65 -0.17 -28.00
CA LEU A 378 12.30 -0.56 -26.62
C LEU A 378 13.22 0.11 -25.57
N SER A 379 14.27 0.77 -26.03
CA SER A 379 15.25 1.45 -25.19
C SER A 379 14.71 2.79 -24.68
N LEU A 380 14.93 3.06 -23.39
CA LEU A 380 14.70 4.38 -22.77
C LEU A 380 15.32 5.51 -23.59
N TYR A 381 16.52 5.28 -24.13
CA TYR A 381 17.28 6.30 -24.82
C TYR A 381 16.63 6.72 -26.13
N ASP A 382 16.00 5.80 -26.86
CA ASP A 382 15.45 6.05 -28.20
C ASP A 382 14.25 7.01 -28.18
N SER A 383 13.53 7.04 -27.06
CA SER A 383 12.40 7.96 -26.83
C SER A 383 12.85 9.40 -26.52
N ALA A 384 14.12 9.62 -26.20
CA ALA A 384 14.64 10.91 -25.79
C ALA A 384 14.89 11.86 -26.97
N ALA A 385 14.66 13.16 -26.76
CA ALA A 385 15.02 14.19 -27.74
C ALA A 385 16.54 14.28 -28.00
N LYS A 386 17.36 13.88 -27.02
CA LYS A 386 18.83 13.85 -27.09
C LYS A 386 19.35 12.49 -26.59
N PRO A 387 19.17 11.41 -27.37
CA PRO A 387 19.49 10.05 -26.94
C PRO A 387 20.97 9.87 -26.58
N ASN A 388 21.87 10.49 -27.36
CA ASN A 388 23.32 10.39 -27.14
C ASN A 388 23.77 11.07 -25.84
N ALA A 389 23.11 12.14 -25.40
CA ALA A 389 23.45 12.82 -24.16
C ALA A 389 23.13 11.94 -22.95
N LEU A 390 21.98 11.24 -22.97
CA LEU A 390 21.61 10.29 -21.93
C LEU A 390 22.53 9.06 -21.93
N ARG A 391 22.87 8.51 -23.11
CA ARG A 391 23.85 7.42 -23.22
C ARG A 391 25.21 7.82 -22.64
N LEU A 392 25.67 9.05 -22.88
CA LEU A 392 26.91 9.57 -22.31
C LEU A 392 26.82 9.74 -20.79
N CYS A 393 25.67 10.16 -20.25
CA CYS A 393 25.44 10.21 -18.80
C CYS A 393 25.57 8.82 -18.18
N PHE A 394 25.03 7.79 -18.84
CA PHE A 394 25.17 6.41 -18.39
C PHE A 394 26.64 5.94 -18.44
N ALA A 395 27.37 6.21 -19.53
CA ALA A 395 28.80 5.91 -19.61
C ALA A 395 29.60 6.59 -18.49
N ALA A 396 29.33 7.86 -18.22
CA ALA A 396 29.95 8.61 -17.13
C ALA A 396 29.63 7.99 -15.76
N SER A 397 28.40 7.49 -15.57
CA SER A 397 28.00 6.77 -14.36
C SER A 397 28.80 5.47 -14.18
N CYS A 398 29.12 4.75 -15.26
CA CYS A 398 29.94 3.54 -15.18
C CYS A 398 31.37 3.86 -14.72
N VAL A 399 31.97 4.92 -15.28
CA VAL A 399 33.31 5.38 -14.88
C VAL A 399 33.33 5.84 -13.43
N ALA A 400 32.33 6.62 -13.02
CA ALA A 400 32.22 7.11 -11.64
C ALA A 400 32.05 5.94 -10.64
N ASN A 401 31.23 4.94 -10.96
CA ASN A 401 31.07 3.77 -10.08
C ASN A 401 32.36 2.93 -9.99
N GLY A 402 33.00 2.62 -11.12
CA GLY A 402 34.28 1.89 -11.11
C GLY A 402 35.37 2.62 -10.31
N THR A 403 35.44 3.94 -10.44
CA THR A 403 36.36 4.79 -9.67
C THR A 403 36.02 4.76 -8.18
N TRP A 404 34.74 4.85 -7.83
CA TRP A 404 34.27 4.83 -6.46
C TRP A 404 34.67 3.54 -5.73
N CYS A 405 34.50 2.38 -6.37
CA CYS A 405 34.90 1.09 -5.80
C CYS A 405 36.39 1.06 -5.42
N ILE A 406 37.26 1.59 -6.27
CA ILE A 406 38.72 1.61 -6.05
C ILE A 406 39.09 2.60 -4.95
N VAL A 407 38.54 3.81 -5.00
CA VAL A 407 38.84 4.86 -4.03
C VAL A 407 38.38 4.45 -2.62
N LEU A 408 37.20 3.83 -2.51
CA LEU A 408 36.73 3.30 -1.24
C LEU A 408 37.59 2.12 -0.74
N ALA A 409 37.95 1.18 -1.62
CA ALA A 409 38.82 0.06 -1.27
C ALA A 409 40.22 0.51 -0.82
N SER A 410 40.70 1.66 -1.30
CA SER A 410 41.96 2.27 -0.86
C SER A 410 41.91 2.91 0.54
N GLY A 411 40.74 2.94 1.19
CA GLY A 411 40.53 3.58 2.49
C GLY A 411 40.27 5.09 2.44
N ASN A 412 40.27 5.71 1.25
CA ASN A 412 40.00 7.15 1.10
C ASN A 412 38.48 7.45 1.06
N VAL A 413 37.88 7.50 2.25
CA VAL A 413 36.42 7.71 2.42
C VAL A 413 35.94 9.07 1.90
N LEU A 414 36.71 10.15 2.10
CA LEU A 414 36.35 11.48 1.59
C LEU A 414 36.31 11.48 0.05
N GLY A 415 37.37 10.93 -0.58
CA GLY A 415 37.42 10.78 -2.03
C GLY A 415 36.26 9.94 -2.55
N ALA A 416 35.94 8.81 -1.90
CA ALA A 416 34.81 7.98 -2.26
C ALA A 416 33.47 8.73 -2.15
N SER A 417 33.28 9.54 -1.11
CA SER A 417 32.05 10.34 -0.91
C SER A 417 31.84 11.39 -2.00
N VAL A 418 32.94 12.01 -2.47
CA VAL A 418 32.89 12.92 -3.63
C VAL A 418 32.55 12.16 -4.90
N VAL A 419 33.18 11.00 -5.15
CA VAL A 419 32.94 10.22 -6.38
C VAL A 419 31.52 9.64 -6.43
N VAL A 420 30.95 9.17 -5.32
CA VAL A 420 29.54 8.72 -5.31
C VAL A 420 28.56 9.89 -5.51
N SER A 421 28.92 11.10 -5.08
CA SER A 421 28.12 12.30 -5.36
C SER A 421 28.20 12.69 -6.85
N LEU A 422 29.36 12.52 -7.48
CA LEU A 422 29.49 12.66 -8.94
C LEU A 422 28.68 11.59 -9.68
N LEU A 423 28.69 10.35 -9.20
CA LEU A 423 27.84 9.28 -9.72
C LEU A 423 26.35 9.67 -9.63
N TRP A 424 25.91 10.17 -8.48
CA TRP A 424 24.55 10.68 -8.28
C TRP A 424 24.19 11.77 -9.32
N LEU A 425 25.09 12.74 -9.54
CA LEU A 425 24.90 13.80 -10.54
C LEU A 425 24.84 13.27 -11.98
N THR A 426 25.60 12.24 -12.33
CA THR A 426 25.52 11.61 -13.66
C THR A 426 24.22 10.83 -13.89
N LEU A 427 23.63 10.26 -12.83
CA LEU A 427 22.38 9.52 -12.90
C LEU A 427 21.13 10.43 -12.83
N LEU A 428 21.24 11.62 -12.23
CA LEU A 428 20.12 12.54 -12.06
C LEU A 428 19.40 12.87 -13.38
N PRO A 429 20.07 13.22 -14.50
CA PRO A 429 19.40 13.47 -15.78
C PRO A 429 18.63 12.25 -16.30
N LEU A 430 19.17 11.05 -16.11
CA LEU A 430 18.51 9.79 -16.51
C LEU A 430 17.26 9.54 -15.66
N TYR A 431 17.35 9.76 -14.35
CA TYR A 431 16.24 9.63 -13.43
C TYR A 431 15.11 10.64 -13.71
N VAL A 432 15.47 11.90 -13.92
CA VAL A 432 14.50 12.97 -14.26
C VAL A 432 13.81 12.66 -15.58
N PHE A 433 14.56 12.19 -16.59
CA PHE A 433 13.99 11.80 -17.88
C PHE A 433 13.00 10.63 -17.72
N ALA A 434 13.41 9.55 -17.05
CA ALA A 434 12.54 8.39 -16.79
C ALA A 434 11.28 8.80 -16.01
N SER A 435 11.41 9.68 -15.01
CA SER A 435 10.28 10.17 -14.21
C SER A 435 9.34 11.09 -14.98
N TYR A 436 9.87 11.97 -15.83
CA TYR A 436 9.08 12.91 -16.62
C TYR A 436 8.28 12.24 -17.73
N GLU A 437 8.86 11.30 -18.49
CA GLU A 437 8.18 10.68 -19.64
C GLU A 437 6.92 9.89 -19.22
N ARG A 438 6.93 9.30 -18.01
CA ARG A 438 5.76 8.66 -17.39
C ARG A 438 4.56 9.60 -17.22
N SER A 439 4.80 10.88 -17.01
CA SER A 439 3.72 11.87 -16.84
C SER A 439 3.02 12.20 -18.16
N VAL A 440 3.65 11.88 -19.30
CA VAL A 440 3.21 12.26 -20.65
C VAL A 440 2.69 11.07 -21.46
N LYS A 441 3.27 9.87 -21.28
CA LYS A 441 2.90 8.66 -22.04
C LYS A 441 2.67 7.46 -21.11
N THR A 442 1.67 6.64 -21.44
CA THR A 442 1.46 5.33 -20.80
C THR A 442 2.47 4.33 -21.37
N VAL A 443 3.45 3.93 -20.56
CA VAL A 443 4.50 2.96 -20.94
C VAL A 443 4.00 1.53 -20.69
N LEU A 444 4.34 0.60 -21.59
CA LEU A 444 3.98 -0.81 -21.41
C LEU A 444 4.84 -1.44 -20.32
N TRP A 445 4.30 -2.40 -19.56
CA TRP A 445 5.01 -3.01 -18.41
C TRP A 445 6.38 -3.62 -18.74
N HIS A 446 6.56 -4.14 -19.95
CA HIS A 446 7.84 -4.72 -20.38
C HIS A 446 8.88 -3.65 -20.74
N GLU A 447 8.49 -2.53 -21.35
CA GLU A 447 9.35 -1.36 -21.56
C GLU A 447 9.84 -0.81 -20.22
N TYR A 448 8.95 -0.72 -19.24
CA TYR A 448 9.28 -0.28 -17.88
C TYR A 448 10.31 -1.20 -17.20
N LEU A 449 10.08 -2.52 -17.26
CA LEU A 449 10.97 -3.51 -16.64
C LEU A 449 12.36 -3.53 -17.31
N CYS A 450 12.40 -3.48 -18.64
CA CYS A 450 13.64 -3.60 -19.40
C CYS A 450 14.46 -2.32 -19.45
N SER A 451 13.89 -1.16 -19.10
CA SER A 451 14.57 0.13 -19.27
C SER A 451 14.48 1.08 -18.06
N GLU A 452 13.28 1.55 -17.71
CA GLU A 452 13.09 2.57 -16.66
C GLU A 452 13.42 2.08 -15.25
N LEU A 453 13.00 0.86 -14.89
CA LEU A 453 13.12 0.34 -13.53
C LEU A 453 14.58 0.33 -13.06
N CYS A 454 15.50 -0.03 -13.97
CA CYS A 454 16.94 -0.04 -13.74
C CYS A 454 17.44 1.32 -13.24
N ILE A 455 17.18 2.38 -14.00
CA ILE A 455 17.65 3.73 -13.71
C ILE A 455 17.05 4.25 -12.39
N ARG A 456 15.76 4.00 -12.15
CA ARG A 456 15.08 4.41 -10.92
C ARG A 456 15.68 3.74 -9.69
N LEU A 457 15.86 2.42 -9.75
CA LEU A 457 16.40 1.63 -8.65
C LEU A 457 17.88 1.99 -8.39
N TYR A 458 18.66 2.18 -9.46
CA TYR A 458 20.07 2.57 -9.35
C TYR A 458 20.22 3.97 -8.74
N PHE A 459 19.52 4.97 -9.26
CA PHE A 459 19.56 6.33 -8.72
C PHE A 459 19.10 6.40 -7.25
N ALA A 460 18.06 5.65 -6.90
CA ALA A 460 17.56 5.58 -5.53
C ALA A 460 18.59 5.00 -4.56
N TRP A 461 19.25 3.90 -4.93
CA TRP A 461 20.29 3.31 -4.08
C TRP A 461 21.52 4.20 -3.96
N ILE A 462 21.95 4.85 -5.05
CA ILE A 462 23.05 5.83 -5.00
C ILE A 462 22.73 7.03 -4.11
N THR A 463 21.45 7.41 -3.99
CA THR A 463 21.02 8.44 -3.04
C THR A 463 21.28 8.01 -1.59
N VAL A 464 20.97 6.76 -1.24
CA VAL A 464 21.29 6.18 0.08
C VAL A 464 22.80 6.13 0.29
N GLU A 465 23.55 5.65 -0.70
CA GLU A 465 25.01 5.50 -0.62
C GLU A 465 25.73 6.85 -0.45
N ALA A 466 25.27 7.89 -1.15
CA ALA A 466 25.81 9.23 -1.00
C ALA A 466 25.61 9.76 0.44
N VAL A 467 24.45 9.52 1.04
CA VAL A 467 24.16 9.88 2.42
C VAL A 467 25.07 9.12 3.39
N VAL A 468 25.24 7.81 3.21
CA VAL A 468 26.12 6.98 4.05
C VAL A 468 27.57 7.44 3.92
N GLY A 469 28.07 7.66 2.70
CA GLY A 469 29.45 8.12 2.47
C GLY A 469 29.75 9.47 3.13
N TRP A 470 28.87 10.45 2.98
CA TRP A 470 29.03 11.74 3.66
C TRP A 470 28.96 11.62 5.18
N THR A 471 28.13 10.71 5.71
CA THR A 471 28.08 10.43 7.15
C THR A 471 29.41 9.87 7.65
N MET A 472 29.99 8.90 6.94
CA MET A 472 31.33 8.35 7.25
C MET A 472 32.40 9.43 7.24
N THR A 473 32.39 10.28 6.21
CA THR A 473 33.34 11.40 6.08
C THR A 473 33.26 12.39 7.25
N LEU A 474 32.04 12.73 7.66
CA LEU A 474 31.83 13.64 8.80
C LEU A 474 32.32 13.01 10.10
N GLN A 475 32.08 11.72 10.34
CA GLN A 475 32.57 11.01 11.53
C GLN A 475 34.10 10.99 11.61
N ILE A 476 34.77 10.70 10.49
CA ILE A 476 36.25 10.69 10.45
C ILE A 476 36.79 12.08 10.79
N LYS A 477 36.13 13.15 10.32
CA LYS A 477 36.53 14.53 10.61
C LYS A 477 36.30 14.92 12.07
N ASP A 478 35.22 14.44 12.68
CA ASP A 478 34.87 14.72 14.08
C ASP A 478 35.67 13.86 15.08
N GLY A 479 36.34 12.79 14.60
CA GLY A 479 37.12 11.87 15.42
C GLY A 479 36.27 10.87 16.22
N GLY A 480 35.02 10.65 15.82
CA GLY A 480 34.07 9.78 16.52
C GLY A 480 32.68 9.73 15.88
N TYR A 481 31.70 9.19 16.60
CA TYR A 481 30.29 9.22 16.19
C TYR A 481 29.75 10.65 16.23
N LEU A 482 28.86 11.00 15.29
CA LEU A 482 28.26 12.33 15.23
C LEU A 482 27.24 12.54 16.36
N GLN A 483 26.93 13.80 16.64
CA GLN A 483 25.81 14.13 17.52
C GLN A 483 24.49 13.55 16.98
N LEU A 484 23.63 13.09 17.88
CA LEU A 484 22.30 12.54 17.56
C LEU A 484 21.48 13.46 16.64
N SER A 485 21.49 14.77 16.90
CA SER A 485 20.79 15.77 16.08
C SER A 485 21.25 15.75 14.62
N THR A 486 22.53 15.48 14.37
CA THR A 486 23.11 15.39 13.02
C THR A 486 22.59 14.14 12.31
N TYR A 487 22.60 12.98 12.98
CA TYR A 487 22.05 11.75 12.42
C TYR A 487 20.55 11.87 12.10
N LEU A 488 19.75 12.39 13.03
CA LEU A 488 18.32 12.61 12.81
C LEU A 488 18.06 13.60 11.65
N THR A 489 18.89 14.63 11.52
CA THR A 489 18.80 15.61 10.42
C THR A 489 19.09 14.94 9.07
N ILE A 490 20.18 14.19 8.97
CA ILE A 490 20.57 13.45 7.76
C ILE A 490 19.46 12.47 7.36
N LEU A 491 18.90 11.75 8.34
CA LEU A 491 17.80 10.82 8.14
C LEU A 491 16.52 11.53 7.65
N SER A 492 16.17 12.68 8.24
CA SER A 492 15.05 13.52 7.77
C SER A 492 15.25 14.00 6.34
N VAL A 493 16.47 14.42 5.96
CA VAL A 493 16.78 14.83 4.58
C VAL A 493 16.58 13.67 3.61
N LEU A 494 17.05 12.47 3.95
CA LEU A 494 16.85 11.27 3.13
C LEU A 494 15.36 10.95 2.95
N LEU A 495 14.55 11.04 4.01
CA LEU A 495 13.09 10.87 3.93
C LEU A 495 12.42 11.93 3.05
N VAL A 496 12.84 13.19 3.16
CA VAL A 496 12.29 14.28 2.32
C VAL A 496 12.61 14.04 0.84
N VAL A 497 13.83 13.61 0.51
CA VAL A 497 14.21 13.26 -0.87
C VAL A 497 13.35 12.10 -1.38
N ALA A 498 13.19 11.04 -0.56
CA ALA A 498 12.39 9.87 -0.92
C ALA A 498 10.91 10.21 -1.19
N LEU A 499 10.31 10.97 -0.27
CA LEU A 499 8.92 11.44 -0.38
C LEU A 499 8.75 12.45 -1.53
N SER A 500 9.79 13.22 -1.87
CA SER A 500 9.76 14.15 -3.02
C SER A 500 9.78 13.38 -4.35
N GLY A 501 10.63 12.36 -4.47
CA GLY A 501 10.62 11.43 -5.60
C GLY A 501 9.28 10.73 -5.76
N LEU A 502 8.66 10.33 -4.65
CA LEU A 502 7.32 9.76 -4.63
C LEU A 502 6.26 10.76 -5.09
N SER A 503 6.13 11.90 -4.43
CA SER A 503 5.04 12.87 -4.65
C SER A 503 5.15 13.64 -5.96
N HIS A 504 6.32 14.21 -6.25
CA HIS A 504 6.55 15.05 -7.43
C HIS A 504 7.07 14.24 -8.62
N GLY A 505 7.95 13.26 -8.37
CA GLY A 505 8.47 12.37 -9.41
C GLY A 505 7.49 11.26 -9.84
N ARG A 506 6.39 11.08 -9.11
CA ARG A 506 5.44 9.96 -9.27
C ARG A 506 6.15 8.61 -9.33
N ASP A 507 7.14 8.43 -8.47
CA ASP A 507 8.01 7.25 -8.46
C ASP A 507 8.00 6.53 -7.10
N PRO A 508 7.30 5.38 -6.98
CA PRO A 508 7.33 4.60 -5.75
C PRO A 508 8.67 3.90 -5.50
N ILE A 509 9.52 3.71 -6.52
CA ILE A 509 10.77 2.95 -6.39
C ILE A 509 11.75 3.67 -5.47
N MET A 510 11.86 5.00 -5.57
CA MET A 510 12.71 5.79 -4.68
C MET A 510 12.34 5.57 -3.20
N ALA A 511 11.05 5.67 -2.89
CA ALA A 511 10.56 5.45 -1.53
C ALA A 511 10.78 4.01 -1.04
N LEU A 512 10.58 3.00 -1.92
CA LEU A 512 10.78 1.59 -1.58
C LEU A 512 12.26 1.24 -1.33
N VAL A 513 13.18 1.81 -2.11
CA VAL A 513 14.63 1.58 -1.92
C VAL A 513 15.13 2.24 -0.65
N VAL A 514 14.70 3.47 -0.36
CA VAL A 514 15.03 4.12 0.92
C VAL A 514 14.43 3.36 2.08
N MET A 515 13.18 2.90 1.97
CA MET A 515 12.56 2.04 2.97
C MET A 515 13.36 0.74 3.20
N TRP A 516 13.84 0.08 2.14
CA TRP A 516 14.70 -1.09 2.24
C TRP A 516 15.99 -0.80 3.03
N ALA A 517 16.63 0.34 2.76
CA ALA A 517 17.81 0.78 3.51
C ALA A 517 17.49 1.02 4.99
N LEU A 518 16.38 1.69 5.29
CA LEU A 518 15.93 1.93 6.66
C LEU A 518 15.63 0.63 7.40
N VAL A 519 15.00 -0.35 6.75
CA VAL A 519 14.80 -1.68 7.34
C VAL A 519 16.15 -2.31 7.69
N GLY A 520 17.16 -2.16 6.83
CA GLY A 520 18.54 -2.56 7.13
C GLY A 520 19.15 -1.84 8.34
N VAL A 521 18.86 -0.54 8.55
CA VAL A 521 19.28 0.17 9.76
C VAL A 521 18.56 -0.37 11.00
N THR A 522 17.26 -0.69 10.88
CA THR A 522 16.46 -1.20 12.00
C THR A 522 16.82 -2.62 12.45
N SER A 523 17.48 -3.41 11.59
CA SER A 523 17.85 -4.80 11.86
C SER A 523 19.33 -4.99 12.16
N LYS A 524 20.10 -3.89 12.22
CA LYS A 524 21.54 -3.90 12.47
C LYS A 524 21.83 -4.35 13.91
N ASP A 525 22.76 -5.29 14.04
CA ASP A 525 23.30 -5.72 15.35
C ASP A 525 24.26 -4.65 15.89
N VAL A 526 24.11 -4.36 17.18
CA VAL A 526 24.80 -3.29 17.92
C VAL A 526 25.27 -3.74 19.29
N SER A 527 25.37 -5.06 19.50
CA SER A 527 25.90 -5.66 20.73
C SER A 527 27.31 -5.18 21.14
N SER A 528 28.06 -4.56 20.22
CA SER A 528 29.40 -4.02 20.43
C SER A 528 29.47 -2.52 20.80
N LEU A 529 28.35 -1.79 20.84
CA LEU A 529 28.35 -0.34 21.11
C LEU A 529 28.39 -0.01 22.61
N ASP A 530 29.21 0.99 22.99
CA ASP A 530 29.28 1.53 24.35
C ASP A 530 27.98 2.27 24.75
N GLY A 531 27.69 2.32 26.05
CA GLY A 531 26.36 2.69 26.58
C GLY A 531 25.71 3.97 26.05
N GLN A 532 26.44 5.11 25.95
CA GLN A 532 25.85 6.35 25.44
C GLN A 532 25.57 6.28 23.93
N VAL A 533 26.49 5.67 23.17
CA VAL A 533 26.34 5.49 21.71
C VAL A 533 25.21 4.51 21.41
N PHE A 534 25.07 3.47 22.24
CA PHE A 534 23.96 2.53 22.18
C PHE A 534 22.61 3.24 22.36
N GLN A 535 22.47 4.11 23.37
CA GLN A 535 21.24 4.88 23.57
C GLN A 535 20.93 5.83 22.40
N ASP A 536 21.94 6.45 21.80
CA ASP A 536 21.74 7.31 20.64
C ASP A 536 21.40 6.50 19.38
N PHE A 537 21.96 5.29 19.23
CA PHE A 537 21.58 4.36 18.18
C PHE A 537 20.12 3.90 18.30
N GLU A 538 19.64 3.56 19.50
CA GLU A 538 18.23 3.17 19.69
C GLU A 538 17.25 4.28 19.25
N LYS A 539 17.58 5.54 19.50
CA LYS A 539 16.79 6.69 19.03
C LYS A 539 16.79 6.77 17.49
N ILE A 540 17.94 6.54 16.87
CA ILE A 540 18.08 6.50 15.40
C ILE A 540 17.30 5.31 14.82
N GLN A 541 17.34 4.15 15.47
CA GLN A 541 16.64 2.94 15.06
C GLN A 541 15.11 3.14 15.13
N ALA A 542 14.62 3.77 16.20
CA ALA A 542 13.21 4.16 16.33
C ALA A 542 12.79 5.15 15.24
N ALA A 543 13.61 6.17 14.95
CA ALA A 543 13.39 7.13 13.88
C ALA A 543 13.43 6.49 12.48
N ALA A 544 14.32 5.52 12.24
CA ALA A 544 14.38 4.75 11.00
C ALA A 544 13.13 3.87 10.83
N THR A 545 12.65 3.25 11.93
CA THR A 545 11.41 2.47 11.94
C THR A 545 10.19 3.32 11.59
N LEU A 546 10.08 4.51 12.19
CA LEU A 546 9.04 5.49 11.84
C LEU A 546 9.14 5.88 10.35
N GLY A 547 10.34 6.24 9.89
CA GLY A 547 10.59 6.62 8.51
C GLY A 547 10.18 5.54 7.50
N ALA A 548 10.54 4.28 7.78
CA ALA A 548 10.15 3.13 6.95
C ALA A 548 8.62 2.96 6.91
N GLY A 549 7.95 3.01 8.06
CA GLY A 549 6.49 2.92 8.15
C GLY A 549 5.78 4.04 7.37
N VAL A 550 6.26 5.29 7.51
CA VAL A 550 5.73 6.44 6.77
C VAL A 550 5.91 6.28 5.26
N LEU A 551 7.08 5.83 4.80
CA LEU A 551 7.33 5.61 3.37
C LEU A 551 6.40 4.54 2.77
N VAL A 552 6.24 3.39 3.43
CA VAL A 552 5.32 2.33 2.96
C VAL A 552 3.89 2.85 2.85
N ALA A 553 3.41 3.51 3.91
CA ALA A 553 2.06 4.05 3.93
C ALA A 553 1.86 5.12 2.86
N MET A 554 2.84 6.03 2.69
CA MET A 554 2.78 7.07 1.65
C MET A 554 2.81 6.49 0.23
N VAL A 555 3.54 5.39 -0.03
CA VAL A 555 3.50 4.69 -1.32
C VAL A 555 2.08 4.20 -1.61
N LEU A 556 1.44 3.56 -0.63
CA LEU A 556 0.06 3.07 -0.78
C LEU A 556 -0.93 4.22 -1.03
N VAL A 557 -0.81 5.31 -0.26
CA VAL A 557 -1.64 6.52 -0.44
C VAL A 557 -1.41 7.13 -1.83
N SER A 558 -0.16 7.30 -2.25
CA SER A 558 0.22 7.88 -3.54
C SER A 558 -0.36 7.07 -4.71
N CYS A 559 -0.16 5.76 -4.69
CA CYS A 559 -0.64 4.87 -5.74
C CYS A 559 -2.17 4.92 -5.82
N SER A 560 -2.86 4.90 -4.67
CA SER A 560 -4.31 5.03 -4.60
C SER A 560 -4.78 6.36 -5.18
N TYR A 561 -4.12 7.46 -4.81
CA TYR A 561 -4.42 8.80 -5.31
C TYR A 561 -4.23 8.90 -6.83
N TRP A 562 -3.15 8.35 -7.38
CA TRP A 562 -2.91 8.35 -8.84
C TRP A 562 -3.91 7.51 -9.61
N ILE A 563 -4.32 6.35 -9.07
CA ILE A 563 -5.38 5.53 -9.67
C ILE A 563 -6.69 6.32 -9.73
N ILE A 564 -7.03 7.06 -8.66
CA ILE A 564 -8.21 7.91 -8.63
C ILE A 564 -8.08 9.05 -9.65
N GLU A 565 -6.94 9.75 -9.68
CA GLU A 565 -6.69 10.85 -10.61
C GLU A 565 -6.78 10.39 -12.07
N PHE A 566 -6.23 9.22 -12.39
CA PHE A 566 -6.28 8.64 -13.73
C PHE A 566 -7.72 8.36 -14.18
N ASN A 567 -8.51 7.72 -13.32
CA ASN A 567 -9.92 7.40 -13.62
C ASN A 567 -10.79 8.65 -13.76
N CYS A 568 -10.50 9.73 -13.01
CA CYS A 568 -11.27 10.98 -13.12
C CYS A 568 -10.90 11.84 -14.34
N LYS A 569 -9.65 11.74 -14.86
CA LYS A 569 -9.18 12.53 -16.03
C LYS A 569 -9.46 11.84 -17.37
N SER A 570 -9.73 10.54 -17.42
CA SER A 570 -10.12 9.85 -18.64
C SER A 570 -11.54 10.24 -19.07
N LYS A 571 -11.69 11.39 -19.75
CA LYS A 571 -12.81 11.57 -20.68
C LYS A 571 -12.71 10.44 -21.71
N PRO A 572 -13.80 9.72 -22.02
CA PRO A 572 -13.76 8.67 -23.03
C PRO A 572 -13.41 9.29 -24.37
N LEU A 573 -12.17 9.09 -24.83
CA LEU A 573 -11.82 9.27 -26.22
C LEU A 573 -12.69 8.29 -27.01
N SER A 574 -13.54 8.81 -27.89
CA SER A 574 -14.34 8.02 -28.82
C SER A 574 -13.45 6.98 -29.51
N PRO A 575 -13.79 5.68 -29.48
CA PRO A 575 -12.94 4.67 -30.08
C PRO A 575 -12.84 4.90 -31.60
N ARG A 576 -11.63 5.09 -32.13
CA ARG A 576 -11.37 4.87 -33.56
C ARG A 576 -11.54 3.37 -33.82
N PRO A 577 -12.41 2.94 -34.75
CA PRO A 577 -12.61 1.52 -35.00
C PRO A 577 -11.37 0.91 -35.66
N ARG A 578 -10.65 0.03 -34.93
CA ARG A 578 -9.65 -0.86 -35.54
C ARG A 578 -10.38 -2.05 -36.17
N ARG A 579 -10.15 -2.25 -37.48
CA ARG A 579 -10.65 -3.40 -38.26
C ARG A 579 -10.15 -4.72 -37.65
N LEU A 580 -11.03 -5.40 -36.91
CA LEU A 580 -10.85 -6.80 -36.50
C LEU A 580 -12.11 -7.63 -36.81
N SER A 581 -12.80 -7.33 -37.91
CA SER A 581 -14.07 -7.97 -38.30
C SER A 581 -13.95 -9.13 -39.30
N ARG A 582 -12.77 -9.74 -39.49
CA ARG A 582 -12.62 -10.86 -40.46
C ARG A 582 -12.21 -12.21 -39.88
N LEU A 583 -11.95 -12.33 -38.58
CA LEU A 583 -11.57 -13.61 -37.96
C LEU A 583 -12.62 -14.21 -37.01
N SER A 584 -13.65 -13.45 -36.58
CA SER A 584 -14.69 -14.00 -35.68
C SER A 584 -15.92 -14.58 -36.39
N GLN A 585 -16.04 -14.43 -37.72
CA GLN A 585 -17.19 -14.95 -38.49
C GLN A 585 -16.94 -16.35 -39.11
N ALA A 586 -15.79 -16.97 -38.85
CA ALA A 586 -15.47 -18.30 -39.37
C ALA A 586 -15.77 -19.45 -38.40
N SER A 587 -16.28 -19.18 -37.19
CA SER A 587 -16.42 -20.19 -36.11
C SER A 587 -17.86 -20.39 -35.61
N THR A 588 -18.89 -20.03 -36.38
CA THR A 588 -20.31 -20.15 -35.95
C THR A 588 -21.12 -21.11 -36.81
N LYS A 589 -20.51 -22.17 -37.38
CA LYS A 589 -21.25 -23.14 -38.21
C LYS A 589 -21.28 -24.60 -37.73
N ASP A 590 -20.63 -24.95 -36.61
CA ASP A 590 -20.56 -26.34 -36.15
C ASP A 590 -20.99 -26.51 -34.68
N ASN A 591 -22.22 -26.17 -34.31
CA ASN A 591 -22.75 -26.57 -32.99
C ASN A 591 -24.27 -26.82 -33.03
N ASP A 592 -24.67 -27.90 -33.71
CA ASP A 592 -26.04 -28.44 -33.68
C ASP A 592 -26.12 -29.88 -33.12
N TYR A 593 -25.08 -30.35 -32.41
CA TYR A 593 -25.10 -31.64 -31.72
C TYR A 593 -24.60 -31.48 -30.28
N GLY A 594 -25.52 -31.33 -29.31
CA GLY A 594 -25.11 -31.26 -27.90
C GLY A 594 -26.19 -31.08 -26.84
N SER A 595 -27.49 -31.25 -27.13
CA SER A 595 -28.58 -30.94 -26.19
C SER A 595 -28.84 -31.99 -25.09
N ILE A 596 -27.95 -32.96 -24.84
CA ILE A 596 -28.22 -34.10 -23.90
C ILE A 596 -27.33 -34.13 -22.63
N ARG A 597 -26.40 -33.19 -22.38
CA ARG A 597 -25.55 -33.21 -21.15
C ARG A 597 -25.78 -32.09 -20.12
N PHE A 598 -26.76 -31.21 -20.30
CA PHE A 598 -26.84 -29.98 -19.50
C PHE A 598 -27.66 -30.08 -18.19
N VAL A 599 -28.35 -31.19 -17.92
CA VAL A 599 -29.31 -31.29 -16.79
C VAL A 599 -28.68 -31.78 -15.46
N HIS A 600 -27.51 -32.43 -15.48
CA HIS A 600 -26.98 -33.15 -14.30
C HIS A 600 -25.94 -32.42 -13.43
N LEU A 601 -25.21 -31.41 -13.95
CA LEU A 601 -24.10 -30.77 -13.21
C LEU A 601 -24.51 -30.02 -11.91
N PRO A 602 -25.58 -29.22 -11.86
CA PRO A 602 -25.93 -28.53 -10.60
C PRO A 602 -26.44 -29.49 -9.52
N ALA A 603 -27.03 -30.64 -9.90
CA ALA A 603 -27.37 -31.69 -8.95
C ALA A 603 -26.12 -32.40 -8.40
N ALA A 604 -25.10 -32.59 -9.22
CA ALA A 604 -23.81 -33.15 -8.79
C ALA A 604 -23.10 -32.24 -7.76
N ASN A 605 -23.15 -30.92 -7.92
CA ASN A 605 -22.57 -29.98 -6.95
C ASN A 605 -23.26 -30.06 -5.58
N VAL A 606 -24.59 -30.22 -5.54
CA VAL A 606 -25.35 -30.44 -4.30
C VAL A 606 -24.90 -31.71 -3.61
N VAL A 607 -24.84 -32.84 -4.34
CA VAL A 607 -24.44 -34.13 -3.78
C VAL A 607 -23.00 -34.07 -3.26
N LEU A 608 -22.08 -33.53 -4.06
CA LEU A 608 -20.66 -33.47 -3.71
C LEU A 608 -20.41 -32.54 -2.52
N PHE A 609 -21.11 -31.41 -2.43
CA PHE A 609 -21.03 -30.52 -1.27
C PHE A 609 -21.61 -31.16 -0.01
N LEU A 610 -22.71 -31.92 -0.11
CA LEU A 610 -23.25 -32.68 1.02
C LEU A 610 -22.29 -33.76 1.51
N ILE A 611 -21.59 -34.44 0.60
CA ILE A 611 -20.53 -35.40 0.95
C ILE A 611 -19.38 -34.67 1.65
N GLN A 612 -18.91 -33.53 1.11
CA GLN A 612 -17.87 -32.72 1.73
C GLN A 612 -18.27 -32.26 3.14
N LEU A 613 -19.51 -31.82 3.33
CA LEU A 613 -20.04 -31.43 4.64
C LEU A 613 -20.10 -32.62 5.60
N ALA A 614 -20.53 -33.80 5.13
CA ALA A 614 -20.54 -35.02 5.94
C ALA A 614 -19.12 -35.45 6.35
N VAL A 615 -18.14 -35.33 5.46
CA VAL A 615 -16.72 -35.57 5.76
C VAL A 615 -16.21 -34.58 6.80
N ALA A 616 -16.47 -33.28 6.62
CA ALA A 616 -16.03 -32.23 7.55
C ALA A 616 -16.67 -32.39 8.96
N ILE A 617 -17.98 -32.67 9.03
CA ILE A 617 -18.68 -32.95 10.29
C ILE A 617 -18.19 -34.25 10.91
N GLY A 618 -18.01 -35.30 10.11
CA GLY A 618 -17.47 -36.58 10.58
C GLY A 618 -16.09 -36.41 11.20
N VAL A 619 -15.22 -35.61 10.58
CA VAL A 619 -13.92 -35.27 11.14
C VAL A 619 -14.08 -34.47 12.44
N PHE A 620 -15.00 -33.50 12.50
CA PHE A 620 -15.25 -32.74 13.73
C PHE A 620 -15.73 -33.61 14.91
N LEU A 621 -16.55 -34.62 14.64
CA LEU A 621 -17.12 -35.48 15.68
C LEU A 621 -16.22 -36.65 16.07
N PHE A 622 -15.40 -37.15 15.14
CA PHE A 622 -14.67 -38.42 15.31
C PHE A 622 -13.15 -38.29 15.21
N ALA A 623 -12.60 -37.09 14.98
CA ALA A 623 -11.15 -36.91 15.06
C ALA A 623 -10.65 -37.09 16.50
N PRO A 624 -9.46 -37.70 16.70
CA PRO A 624 -8.90 -37.93 18.04
C PRO A 624 -8.79 -36.64 18.86
N GLU A 625 -8.93 -36.73 20.19
CA GLU A 625 -8.79 -35.57 21.10
C GLU A 625 -7.43 -34.87 20.90
N GLY A 626 -7.46 -33.58 20.57
CA GLY A 626 -6.25 -32.78 20.27
C GLY A 626 -5.98 -32.51 18.77
N SER A 627 -6.79 -33.07 17.86
CA SER A 627 -6.76 -32.82 16.40
C SER A 627 -6.93 -31.36 15.98
N TRP A 628 -7.54 -30.53 16.82
CA TRP A 628 -7.72 -29.08 16.61
C TRP A 628 -6.52 -28.22 17.08
N SER A 629 -5.43 -28.86 17.51
CA SER A 629 -4.16 -28.21 17.85
C SER A 629 -3.10 -28.55 16.80
N PRO A 630 -2.18 -27.63 16.44
CA PRO A 630 -1.18 -27.86 15.40
C PRO A 630 -0.43 -29.19 15.63
N SER A 631 -0.46 -30.02 14.57
CA SER A 631 0.10 -31.37 14.45
C SER A 631 0.99 -31.90 15.58
N LYS A 632 0.50 -32.85 16.39
CA LYS A 632 1.38 -33.76 17.15
C LYS A 632 1.86 -34.88 16.24
N ALA A 633 3.18 -35.06 16.12
CA ALA A 633 3.74 -36.17 15.35
C ALA A 633 3.61 -37.52 16.08
N HIS A 634 3.46 -38.58 15.29
CA HIS A 634 3.53 -39.98 15.69
C HIS A 634 4.98 -40.38 16.01
N ASP A 635 5.18 -41.07 17.14
CA ASP A 635 6.46 -41.65 17.55
C ASP A 635 7.02 -42.59 16.46
N SER A 636 8.10 -42.17 15.81
CA SER A 636 8.92 -43.07 14.99
C SER A 636 10.40 -42.73 15.15
N ASN A 637 11.01 -43.23 16.23
CA ASN A 637 12.45 -43.52 16.30
C ASN A 637 12.75 -44.47 17.47
N ALA A 638 12.61 -45.76 17.22
CA ALA A 638 13.20 -46.83 18.03
C ALA A 638 14.20 -47.64 17.19
N ILE A 639 15.15 -46.99 16.50
CA ILE A 639 16.32 -47.68 15.91
C ILE A 639 17.53 -46.72 15.93
N ALA A 640 18.28 -46.68 17.03
CA ALA A 640 19.73 -46.47 17.06
C ALA A 640 20.22 -46.34 18.52
N SER A 641 20.45 -47.46 19.20
CA SER A 641 21.44 -47.49 20.28
C SER A 641 22.04 -48.89 20.38
N SER A 642 23.32 -48.94 19.99
CA SER A 642 24.36 -49.92 20.32
C SER A 642 23.98 -51.04 21.30
N GLY A 643 24.10 -52.28 20.83
CA GLY A 643 24.10 -53.45 21.67
C GLY A 643 25.36 -53.52 22.54
N ALA A 644 25.15 -53.52 23.85
CA ALA A 644 26.04 -54.18 24.80
C ALA A 644 25.28 -55.42 25.31
N LEU A 645 25.88 -56.59 25.11
CA LEU A 645 25.39 -57.88 25.59
C LEU A 645 25.80 -58.05 27.05
N ASP A 646 24.82 -58.28 27.94
CA ASP A 646 25.06 -58.87 29.26
C ASP A 646 24.34 -60.21 29.41
N SER A 647 25.03 -61.09 30.12
CA SER A 647 24.88 -62.55 30.16
C SER A 647 23.88 -63.03 31.22
N SER A 648 22.60 -63.17 30.87
CA SER A 648 21.67 -64.09 31.57
C SER A 648 20.32 -64.07 30.85
N GLY A 649 19.98 -65.13 30.14
CA GLY A 649 18.72 -65.26 29.40
C GLY A 649 17.50 -65.41 30.31
N SER A 650 16.97 -64.29 30.82
CA SER A 650 15.69 -64.24 31.53
C SER A 650 14.94 -62.93 31.25
N LEU A 651 13.71 -63.05 30.75
CA LEU A 651 12.76 -61.98 30.50
C LEU A 651 12.06 -61.60 31.81
N ALA A 652 12.47 -60.48 32.42
CA ALA A 652 11.72 -59.83 33.50
C ALA A 652 11.27 -58.43 33.04
N LEU A 653 9.96 -58.21 33.02
CA LEU A 653 9.32 -56.92 32.79
C LEU A 653 9.70 -55.93 33.91
N VAL A 654 10.58 -54.98 33.61
CA VAL A 654 10.75 -53.75 34.40
C VAL A 654 9.68 -52.76 33.95
N PRO A 655 8.88 -52.15 34.85
CA PRO A 655 7.99 -51.06 34.47
C PRO A 655 8.85 -49.87 34.05
N ALA A 656 8.79 -49.51 32.77
CA ALA A 656 9.49 -48.34 32.26
C ALA A 656 8.96 -47.08 32.97
N ALA A 657 9.89 -46.33 33.55
CA ALA A 657 9.64 -44.99 34.07
C ALA A 657 8.96 -44.13 32.99
N SER A 658 7.97 -43.35 33.41
CA SER A 658 7.28 -42.35 32.59
C SER A 658 8.29 -41.46 31.85
N PRO A 659 8.24 -41.37 30.50
CA PRO A 659 9.11 -40.47 29.77
C PRO A 659 8.69 -39.03 30.04
N THR A 660 9.65 -38.24 30.50
CA THR A 660 9.58 -36.79 30.63
C THR A 660 9.24 -36.15 29.29
N ALA A 661 8.20 -35.31 29.30
CA ALA A 661 7.71 -34.55 28.16
C ALA A 661 8.77 -33.58 27.60
N SER A 662 9.26 -33.82 26.38
CA SER A 662 9.81 -32.76 25.51
C SER A 662 10.24 -33.30 24.14
N THR A 663 9.32 -33.38 23.18
CA THR A 663 9.58 -33.17 21.73
C THR A 663 8.23 -33.00 21.01
N LEU A 664 7.56 -31.88 21.28
CA LEU A 664 6.42 -31.40 20.50
C LEU A 664 6.95 -30.53 19.35
N THR A 665 6.37 -30.65 18.16
CA THR A 665 6.49 -29.65 17.10
C THR A 665 6.22 -28.26 17.70
N PRO A 666 7.12 -27.28 17.50
CA PRO A 666 6.96 -25.98 18.13
C PRO A 666 5.76 -25.24 17.53
N ASN A 667 4.86 -24.72 18.39
CA ASN A 667 3.69 -23.93 18.01
C ASN A 667 4.09 -22.82 17.01
N ASN A 668 3.39 -22.68 15.89
CA ASN A 668 3.71 -21.68 14.87
C ASN A 668 3.41 -20.26 15.37
N PRO A 669 4.39 -19.34 15.44
CA PRO A 669 4.16 -17.96 15.87
C PRO A 669 3.17 -17.18 15.00
N LEU A 670 3.09 -17.49 13.70
CA LEU A 670 2.27 -16.79 12.71
C LEU A 670 0.82 -17.30 12.65
N ALA A 671 0.59 -18.59 12.95
CA ALA A 671 -0.73 -19.20 12.89
C ALA A 671 -1.67 -18.60 13.96
N PRO A 672 -2.94 -18.28 13.63
CA PRO A 672 -3.89 -17.73 14.58
C PRO A 672 -4.38 -18.78 15.60
N PRO A 673 -4.96 -18.36 16.74
CA PRO A 673 -5.56 -19.26 17.72
C PRO A 673 -6.80 -19.98 17.16
N ALA A 674 -7.14 -21.14 17.74
CA ALA A 674 -8.16 -22.05 17.24
C ALA A 674 -9.52 -21.39 16.97
N TYR A 675 -9.94 -20.40 17.77
CA TYR A 675 -11.23 -19.74 17.56
C TYR A 675 -11.32 -18.95 16.24
N VAL A 676 -10.19 -18.59 15.63
CA VAL A 676 -10.15 -17.87 14.34
C VAL A 676 -10.52 -18.80 13.19
N PHE A 677 -10.23 -20.10 13.33
CA PHE A 677 -10.61 -21.13 12.38
C PHE A 677 -12.12 -21.40 12.35
N TYR A 678 -12.92 -20.86 13.29
CA TYR A 678 -14.38 -20.92 13.18
C TYR A 678 -14.94 -20.15 11.97
N ILE A 679 -14.12 -19.39 11.24
CA ILE A 679 -14.47 -18.82 9.92
C ILE A 679 -14.86 -19.89 8.90
N TRP A 680 -14.44 -21.15 9.08
CA TRP A 680 -14.91 -22.27 8.27
C TRP A 680 -16.44 -22.44 8.34
N VAL A 681 -17.09 -22.13 9.48
CA VAL A 681 -18.55 -22.21 9.64
C VAL A 681 -19.29 -21.31 8.64
N PRO A 682 -19.08 -19.98 8.61
CA PRO A 682 -19.72 -19.13 7.61
C PRO A 682 -19.30 -19.50 6.18
N ILE A 683 -18.07 -19.96 5.93
CA ILE A 683 -17.66 -20.45 4.60
C ILE A 683 -18.59 -21.58 4.14
N TYR A 684 -18.73 -22.66 4.92
CA TYR A 684 -19.62 -23.78 4.56
C TYR A 684 -21.08 -23.34 4.44
N VAL A 685 -21.58 -22.48 5.32
CA VAL A 685 -22.96 -21.98 5.26
C VAL A 685 -23.22 -21.23 3.95
N PHE A 686 -22.39 -20.25 3.60
CA PHE A 686 -22.57 -19.46 2.38
C PHE A 686 -22.29 -20.28 1.12
N THR A 687 -21.32 -21.21 1.13
CA THR A 687 -21.11 -22.14 0.02
C THR A 687 -22.35 -23.03 -0.19
N GLY A 688 -22.98 -23.51 0.87
CA GLY A 688 -24.24 -24.25 0.80
C GLY A 688 -25.36 -23.42 0.17
N ILE A 689 -25.48 -22.14 0.55
CA ILE A 689 -26.44 -21.21 -0.06
C ILE A 689 -26.16 -21.04 -1.56
N THR A 690 -24.89 -20.92 -1.96
CA THR A 690 -24.50 -20.82 -3.38
C THR A 690 -24.87 -22.07 -4.17
N VAL A 691 -24.63 -23.25 -3.62
CA VAL A 691 -24.97 -24.52 -4.28
C VAL A 691 -26.49 -24.72 -4.39
N ILE A 692 -27.24 -24.36 -3.34
CA ILE A 692 -28.72 -24.38 -3.36
C ILE A 692 -29.25 -23.36 -4.37
N THR A 693 -28.69 -22.16 -4.40
CA THR A 693 -29.07 -21.09 -5.34
C THR A 693 -28.81 -21.53 -6.77
N ASP A 694 -27.64 -22.12 -7.07
CA ASP A 694 -27.32 -22.63 -8.40
C ASP A 694 -28.30 -23.72 -8.89
N ARG A 695 -28.80 -24.55 -7.96
CA ARG A 695 -29.73 -25.63 -8.29
C ARG A 695 -31.19 -25.17 -8.40
N PHE A 696 -31.68 -24.46 -7.39
CA PHE A 696 -33.11 -24.17 -7.23
C PHE A 696 -33.49 -22.77 -7.69
N TYR A 697 -32.54 -21.84 -7.70
CA TYR A 697 -32.76 -20.44 -8.08
C TYR A 697 -31.69 -19.97 -9.10
N PRO A 698 -31.58 -20.65 -10.26
CA PRO A 698 -30.49 -20.43 -11.22
C PRO A 698 -30.37 -18.97 -11.69
N THR A 699 -31.46 -18.22 -11.70
CA THR A 699 -31.47 -16.78 -12.03
C THR A 699 -30.58 -15.93 -11.12
N TYR A 700 -30.30 -16.40 -9.89
CA TYR A 700 -29.43 -15.72 -8.94
C TYR A 700 -28.03 -16.35 -8.87
N SER A 701 -27.70 -17.26 -9.79
CA SER A 701 -26.42 -17.96 -9.84
C SER A 701 -25.41 -17.23 -10.73
N PHE A 702 -24.20 -16.99 -10.23
CA PHE A 702 -23.10 -16.44 -11.03
C PHE A 702 -22.59 -17.45 -12.07
N TYR A 703 -22.86 -18.75 -11.90
CA TYR A 703 -22.48 -19.74 -12.91
C TYR A 703 -23.15 -19.45 -14.26
N LEU A 704 -24.38 -18.92 -14.26
CA LEU A 704 -25.16 -18.63 -15.46
C LEU A 704 -24.78 -17.33 -16.17
N THR A 705 -23.94 -16.49 -15.56
CA THR A 705 -23.39 -15.30 -16.23
C THR A 705 -22.12 -15.62 -17.02
N SER A 706 -21.62 -16.86 -16.96
CA SER A 706 -20.46 -17.33 -17.72
C SER A 706 -20.87 -17.79 -19.12
N ASP A 707 -20.02 -17.55 -20.12
CA ASP A 707 -20.15 -18.16 -21.45
C ASP A 707 -20.04 -19.69 -21.39
N ASP A 708 -19.31 -20.21 -20.40
CA ASP A 708 -19.25 -21.64 -20.07
C ASP A 708 -19.51 -21.89 -18.57
N PRO A 709 -20.77 -22.09 -18.17
CA PRO A 709 -21.15 -22.43 -16.79
C PRO A 709 -20.60 -23.80 -16.34
N SER A 710 -20.36 -24.71 -17.28
CA SER A 710 -19.96 -26.09 -16.99
C SER A 710 -18.51 -26.14 -16.49
N PHE A 711 -17.64 -25.34 -17.08
CA PHE A 711 -16.27 -25.14 -16.65
C PHE A 711 -16.18 -24.71 -15.18
N LEU A 712 -16.88 -23.63 -14.80
CA LEU A 712 -16.87 -23.13 -13.42
C LEU A 712 -17.45 -24.16 -12.43
N ARG A 713 -18.51 -24.88 -12.81
CA ARG A 713 -19.08 -25.94 -11.95
C ARG A 713 -18.09 -27.09 -11.73
N GLN A 714 -17.29 -27.47 -12.72
CA GLN A 714 -16.26 -28.49 -12.57
C GLN A 714 -15.11 -28.04 -11.66
N TRP A 715 -14.70 -26.77 -11.72
CA TRP A 715 -13.72 -26.20 -10.79
C TRP A 715 -14.23 -26.22 -9.34
N PHE A 716 -15.51 -25.93 -9.14
CA PHE A 716 -16.14 -26.08 -7.82
C PHE A 716 -16.12 -27.53 -7.33
N GLN A 717 -16.36 -28.51 -8.21
CA GLN A 717 -16.27 -29.92 -7.85
C GLN A 717 -14.85 -30.32 -7.45
N LEU A 718 -13.86 -29.83 -8.17
CA LEU A 718 -12.45 -30.06 -7.85
C LEU A 718 -12.06 -29.43 -6.50
N ALA A 719 -12.62 -28.25 -6.18
CA ALA A 719 -12.47 -27.63 -4.86
C ALA A 719 -13.10 -28.47 -3.74
N CYS A 720 -14.28 -29.06 -3.96
CA CYS A 720 -14.89 -29.96 -2.99
C CYS A 720 -14.01 -31.19 -2.71
N LEU A 721 -13.46 -31.81 -3.75
CA LEU A 721 -12.55 -32.96 -3.65
C LEU A 721 -11.24 -32.61 -2.95
N ALA A 722 -10.65 -31.46 -3.28
CA ALA A 722 -9.42 -30.96 -2.66
C ALA A 722 -9.65 -30.64 -1.17
N ASN A 723 -10.81 -30.08 -0.80
CA ASN A 723 -11.16 -29.84 0.60
C ASN A 723 -11.31 -31.13 1.39
N MET A 724 -12.03 -32.13 0.87
CA MET A 724 -12.14 -33.44 1.54
C MET A 724 -10.77 -34.10 1.72
N SER A 725 -9.91 -34.02 0.70
CA SER A 725 -8.53 -34.51 0.77
C SER A 725 -7.72 -33.79 1.85
N TRP A 726 -7.80 -32.46 1.90
CA TRP A 726 -7.11 -31.66 2.91
C TRP A 726 -7.57 -32.00 4.33
N VAL A 727 -8.89 -32.01 4.58
CA VAL A 727 -9.45 -32.34 5.90
C VAL A 727 -8.98 -33.73 6.36
N ALA A 728 -8.99 -34.73 5.47
CA ALA A 728 -8.52 -36.07 5.81
C ALA A 728 -7.00 -36.10 6.12
N LEU A 729 -6.19 -35.49 5.25
CA LEU A 729 -4.73 -35.49 5.38
C LEU A 729 -4.25 -34.73 6.63
N ASP A 730 -4.91 -33.62 6.96
CA ASP A 730 -4.57 -32.80 8.11
C ASP A 730 -5.10 -33.44 9.41
N MET A 731 -6.39 -33.77 9.48
CA MET A 731 -7.05 -34.11 10.74
C MET A 731 -7.04 -35.60 11.09
N TRP A 732 -7.01 -36.50 10.10
CA TRP A 732 -6.95 -37.95 10.36
C TRP A 732 -5.54 -38.49 10.31
N PHE A 733 -4.75 -38.06 9.33
CA PHE A 733 -3.40 -38.58 9.13
C PHE A 733 -2.32 -37.73 9.80
N SER A 734 -2.62 -36.48 10.18
CA SER A 734 -1.61 -35.53 10.73
C SER A 734 -0.40 -35.36 9.81
N TRP A 735 -0.61 -35.46 8.48
CA TRP A 735 0.45 -35.39 7.48
C TRP A 735 0.63 -33.95 6.99
N VAL A 736 1.35 -33.14 7.77
CA VAL A 736 1.50 -31.69 7.56
C VAL A 736 1.90 -31.31 6.12
N HIS A 737 2.85 -32.03 5.51
CA HIS A 737 3.29 -31.76 4.13
C HIS A 737 2.20 -32.04 3.08
N MET A 738 1.51 -33.17 3.24
CA MET A 738 0.47 -33.60 2.29
C MET A 738 -0.80 -32.77 2.47
N ALA A 739 -1.12 -32.39 3.71
CA ALA A 739 -2.17 -31.44 4.03
C ALA A 739 -1.89 -30.07 3.37
N THR A 740 -0.69 -29.53 3.52
CA THR A 740 -0.29 -28.25 2.90
C THR A 740 -0.38 -28.30 1.38
N PHE A 741 0.04 -29.43 0.78
CA PHE A 741 -0.12 -29.65 -0.66
C PHE A 741 -1.60 -29.66 -1.08
N ALA A 742 -2.44 -30.42 -0.38
CA ALA A 742 -3.88 -30.47 -0.66
C ALA A 742 -4.58 -29.11 -0.48
N LEU A 743 -4.17 -28.33 0.53
CA LEU A 743 -4.65 -26.97 0.76
C LEU A 743 -4.23 -26.01 -0.37
N THR A 744 -3.00 -26.17 -0.89
CA THR A 744 -2.52 -25.39 -2.04
C THR A 744 -3.28 -25.75 -3.32
N VAL A 745 -3.57 -27.04 -3.53
CA VAL A 745 -4.44 -27.48 -4.63
C VAL A 745 -5.83 -26.88 -4.48
N LEU A 746 -6.41 -26.89 -3.27
CA LEU A 746 -7.69 -26.27 -3.00
C LEU A 746 -7.69 -24.77 -3.34
N TRP A 747 -6.66 -24.03 -2.92
CA TRP A 747 -6.48 -22.62 -3.29
C TRP A 747 -6.43 -22.41 -4.81
N CYS A 748 -5.64 -23.22 -5.53
CA CYS A 748 -5.56 -23.18 -7.00
C CYS A 748 -6.91 -23.45 -7.68
N THR A 749 -7.76 -24.30 -7.10
CA THR A 749 -9.07 -24.61 -7.66
C THR A 749 -10.12 -23.52 -7.43
N MET A 750 -9.96 -22.74 -6.37
CA MET A 750 -10.83 -21.61 -6.06
C MET A 750 -10.45 -20.34 -6.84
N LEU A 751 -9.20 -20.21 -7.27
CA LEU A 751 -8.71 -19.03 -7.98
C LEU A 751 -9.50 -18.71 -9.28
N PRO A 752 -9.82 -19.66 -10.18
CA PRO A 752 -10.63 -19.37 -11.36
C PRO A 752 -12.04 -18.87 -11.03
N LEU A 753 -12.68 -19.44 -10.00
CA LEU A 753 -14.00 -19.01 -9.53
C LEU A 753 -13.94 -17.58 -8.99
N TYR A 754 -12.91 -17.28 -8.20
CA TYR A 754 -12.68 -15.94 -7.65
C TYR A 754 -12.42 -14.91 -8.75
N LEU A 755 -11.52 -15.20 -9.68
CA LEU A 755 -11.19 -14.29 -10.79
C LEU A 755 -12.40 -14.01 -11.69
N PHE A 756 -13.27 -15.01 -11.90
CA PHE A 756 -14.52 -14.81 -12.63
C PHE A 756 -15.44 -13.84 -11.91
N VAL A 757 -15.72 -14.09 -10.63
CA VAL A 757 -16.61 -13.26 -9.77
C VAL A 757 -16.09 -11.83 -9.62
N VAL A 758 -14.77 -11.62 -9.61
CA VAL A 758 -14.18 -10.27 -9.56
C VAL A 758 -14.30 -9.54 -10.90
N ARG A 759 -14.20 -10.25 -12.03
CA ARG A 759 -14.22 -9.66 -13.37
C ARG A 759 -15.62 -9.37 -13.91
N HIS A 760 -16.63 -10.14 -13.48
CA HIS A 760 -18.00 -10.01 -13.97
C HIS A 760 -18.91 -9.39 -12.90
N PRO A 761 -19.31 -8.11 -13.06
CA PRO A 761 -20.24 -7.43 -12.16
C PRO A 761 -21.58 -8.16 -11.93
N THR A 762 -22.10 -8.11 -10.70
CA THR A 762 -23.50 -8.40 -10.38
C THR A 762 -24.45 -7.65 -11.34
N PRO A 763 -25.37 -8.32 -12.05
CA PRO A 763 -26.36 -7.64 -12.89
C PRO A 763 -27.31 -6.77 -12.06
N ARG A 764 -27.87 -5.70 -12.65
CA ARG A 764 -28.89 -4.85 -12.02
C ARG A 764 -30.19 -5.64 -11.80
N TYR A 765 -30.36 -6.19 -10.61
CA TYR A 765 -31.65 -6.64 -10.10
C TYR A 765 -32.16 -5.65 -9.05
N SER A 766 -33.49 -5.57 -8.87
CA SER A 766 -34.13 -4.89 -7.73
C SER A 766 -33.67 -5.44 -6.37
N GLN A 767 -32.96 -6.58 -6.37
CA GLN A 767 -32.45 -7.31 -5.20
C GLN A 767 -30.96 -7.67 -5.34
N ALA A 768 -30.10 -6.73 -5.76
CA ALA A 768 -28.66 -6.96 -5.97
C ALA A 768 -27.90 -7.53 -4.75
N TRP A 769 -28.34 -7.20 -3.53
CA TRP A 769 -27.73 -7.72 -2.30
C TRP A 769 -28.02 -9.22 -2.09
N ILE A 770 -29.22 -9.70 -2.44
CA ILE A 770 -29.57 -11.12 -2.38
C ILE A 770 -28.70 -11.91 -3.35
N TYR A 771 -28.56 -11.44 -4.59
CA TYR A 771 -27.65 -12.06 -5.56
C TYR A 771 -26.21 -12.16 -5.01
N TYR A 772 -25.69 -11.06 -4.46
CA TYR A 772 -24.33 -11.03 -3.93
C TYR A 772 -24.11 -12.05 -2.81
N PHE A 773 -24.95 -12.04 -1.77
CA PHE A 773 -24.80 -12.93 -0.62
C PHE A 773 -25.14 -14.39 -0.93
N CYS A 774 -26.10 -14.64 -1.82
CA CYS A 774 -26.49 -16.00 -2.17
C CYS A 774 -25.54 -16.66 -3.18
N SER A 775 -24.73 -15.88 -3.91
CA SER A 775 -23.99 -16.38 -5.09
C SER A 775 -22.49 -16.11 -5.03
N GLU A 776 -22.08 -14.85 -4.95
CA GLU A 776 -20.67 -14.44 -5.09
C GLU A 776 -19.89 -14.46 -3.77
N PHE A 777 -20.58 -14.12 -2.68
CA PHE A 777 -19.95 -13.85 -1.38
C PHE A 777 -19.16 -15.06 -0.85
N SER A 778 -19.70 -16.27 -1.03
CA SER A 778 -19.07 -17.51 -0.59
C SER A 778 -17.70 -17.73 -1.22
N VAL A 779 -17.57 -17.49 -2.54
CA VAL A 779 -16.33 -17.65 -3.30
C VAL A 779 -15.26 -16.67 -2.82
N ARG A 780 -15.64 -15.41 -2.57
CA ARG A 780 -14.73 -14.37 -2.07
C ARG A 780 -14.25 -14.67 -0.65
N LEU A 781 -15.17 -15.06 0.24
CA LEU A 781 -14.89 -15.43 1.62
C LEU A 781 -13.94 -16.63 1.68
N TYR A 782 -14.24 -17.66 0.89
CA TYR A 782 -13.48 -18.90 0.85
C TYR A 782 -12.06 -18.68 0.27
N PHE A 783 -11.93 -17.98 -0.86
CA PHE A 783 -10.63 -17.66 -1.43
C PHE A 783 -9.78 -16.79 -0.49
N GLY A 784 -10.40 -15.82 0.18
CA GLY A 784 -9.72 -14.96 1.16
C GLY A 784 -9.13 -15.77 2.32
N TRP A 785 -9.90 -16.70 2.89
CA TRP A 785 -9.43 -17.51 4.01
C TRP A 785 -8.37 -18.52 3.58
N LEU A 786 -8.56 -19.22 2.45
CA LEU A 786 -7.57 -20.14 1.90
C LEU A 786 -6.23 -19.46 1.66
N SER A 787 -6.24 -18.19 1.24
CA SER A 787 -5.00 -17.43 1.01
C SER A 787 -4.20 -17.23 2.30
N ALA A 788 -4.87 -17.03 3.44
CA ALA A 788 -4.22 -16.94 4.75
C ALA A 788 -3.78 -18.32 5.24
N ASP A 789 -4.66 -19.33 5.09
CA ASP A 789 -4.43 -20.68 5.59
C ASP A 789 -3.24 -21.36 4.91
N VAL A 790 -3.10 -21.20 3.58
CA VAL A 790 -1.91 -21.68 2.84
C VAL A 790 -0.61 -21.09 3.39
N ILE A 791 -0.62 -19.80 3.77
CA ILE A 791 0.56 -19.13 4.35
C ILE A 791 0.90 -19.71 5.72
N PHE A 792 -0.11 -19.99 6.55
CA PHE A 792 0.10 -20.63 7.85
C PHE A 792 0.63 -22.05 7.69
N SER A 793 0.07 -22.84 6.77
CA SER A 793 0.53 -24.20 6.50
C SER A 793 1.93 -24.25 5.89
N ILE A 794 2.32 -23.28 5.06
CA ILE A 794 3.71 -23.14 4.60
C ILE A 794 4.64 -22.88 5.78
N ALA A 795 4.28 -22.00 6.71
CA ALA A 795 5.05 -21.78 7.92
C ALA A 795 5.17 -23.06 8.77
N ASP A 796 4.08 -23.83 8.91
CA ASP A 796 4.08 -25.12 9.63
C ASP A 796 5.02 -26.13 8.98
N VAL A 797 4.97 -26.29 7.65
CA VAL A 797 5.87 -27.18 6.90
C VAL A 797 7.32 -26.75 7.03
N MET A 798 7.61 -25.45 6.87
CA MET A 798 8.96 -24.93 7.01
C MET A 798 9.50 -25.21 8.41
N GLN A 799 8.69 -25.01 9.44
CA GLN A 799 9.07 -25.22 10.84
C GLN A 799 9.27 -26.70 11.16
N TYR A 800 8.40 -27.57 10.61
CA TYR A 800 8.54 -29.01 10.71
C TYR A 800 9.85 -29.50 10.06
N LEU A 801 10.19 -29.03 8.86
CA LEU A 801 11.42 -29.42 8.16
C LEU A 801 12.68 -28.88 8.83
N HIS A 802 12.61 -27.69 9.42
CA HIS A 802 13.74 -27.02 10.06
C HIS A 802 14.01 -27.51 11.48
N GLY A 803 13.01 -28.04 12.19
CA GLY A 803 13.14 -28.54 13.56
C GLY A 803 13.21 -27.43 14.63
N GLY A 804 12.89 -26.18 14.29
CA GLY A 804 12.95 -25.03 15.19
C GLY A 804 12.33 -23.75 14.64
N TYR A 805 12.26 -22.70 15.45
CA TYR A 805 11.70 -21.40 15.06
C TYR A 805 12.59 -20.65 14.06
N PHE A 806 11.98 -19.86 13.19
CA PHE A 806 12.70 -18.95 12.31
C PHE A 806 12.86 -17.55 12.91
N GLY A 807 13.81 -16.80 12.38
CA GLY A 807 13.91 -15.37 12.63
C GLY A 807 12.70 -14.59 12.10
N PHE A 808 12.52 -13.37 12.61
CA PHE A 808 11.42 -12.48 12.24
C PHE A 808 11.27 -12.27 10.72
N SER A 809 12.38 -12.22 9.98
CA SER A 809 12.38 -12.00 8.52
C SER A 809 11.54 -13.02 7.75
N VAL A 810 11.60 -14.31 8.12
CA VAL A 810 10.87 -15.38 7.43
C VAL A 810 9.37 -15.22 7.62
N TYR A 811 8.93 -15.08 8.87
CA TYR A 811 7.52 -14.87 9.18
C TYR A 811 6.99 -13.54 8.63
N ALA A 812 7.82 -12.49 8.62
CA ALA A 812 7.47 -11.19 8.02
C ALA A 812 7.32 -11.28 6.50
N MET A 813 8.13 -12.08 5.79
CA MET A 813 7.96 -12.32 4.35
C MET A 813 6.65 -13.05 4.05
N LEU A 814 6.32 -14.08 4.83
CA LEU A 814 5.07 -14.83 4.71
C LEU A 814 3.84 -13.93 4.95
N LEU A 815 3.89 -13.13 6.01
CA LEU A 815 2.86 -12.12 6.29
C LEU A 815 2.79 -11.06 5.19
N GLY A 816 3.93 -10.60 4.69
CA GLY A 816 4.04 -9.66 3.58
C GLY A 816 3.40 -10.20 2.29
N ALA A 817 3.60 -11.48 1.97
CA ALA A 817 2.97 -12.13 0.81
C ALA A 817 1.44 -12.14 0.93
N LEU A 818 0.91 -12.46 2.12
CA LEU A 818 -0.52 -12.38 2.40
C LEU A 818 -1.07 -10.96 2.21
N LEU A 819 -0.34 -9.96 2.71
CA LEU A 819 -0.73 -8.56 2.56
C LEU A 819 -0.68 -8.10 1.11
N VAL A 820 0.35 -8.48 0.35
CA VAL A 820 0.45 -8.16 -1.09
C VAL A 820 -0.74 -8.74 -1.86
N LEU A 821 -1.16 -9.97 -1.54
CA LEU A 821 -2.36 -10.56 -2.13
C LEU A 821 -3.62 -9.79 -1.74
N ALA A 822 -3.78 -9.44 -0.47
CA ALA A 822 -4.94 -8.68 0.02
C ALA A 822 -5.01 -7.27 -0.57
N PHE A 823 -3.89 -6.56 -0.68
CA PHE A 823 -3.80 -5.27 -1.36
C PHE A 823 -4.00 -5.42 -2.86
N GLY A 824 -3.44 -6.45 -3.50
CA GLY A 824 -3.62 -6.68 -4.93
C GLY A 824 -5.08 -6.93 -5.31
N THR A 825 -5.77 -7.76 -4.52
CA THR A 825 -7.22 -8.02 -4.68
C THR A 825 -8.06 -6.78 -4.40
N TYR A 826 -7.70 -5.96 -3.41
CA TYR A 826 -8.37 -4.69 -3.12
C TYR A 826 -8.10 -3.62 -4.19
N VAL A 827 -6.88 -3.47 -4.69
CA VAL A 827 -6.51 -2.41 -5.63
C VAL A 827 -7.02 -2.72 -7.04
N HIS A 828 -6.84 -3.97 -7.51
CA HIS A 828 -7.23 -4.37 -8.86
C HIS A 828 -8.67 -4.86 -8.94
N GLY A 829 -9.10 -5.65 -7.95
CA GLY A 829 -10.45 -6.22 -7.91
C GLY A 829 -11.47 -5.38 -7.16
N ARG A 830 -11.01 -4.40 -6.35
CA ARG A 830 -11.84 -3.64 -5.40
C ARG A 830 -12.70 -4.55 -4.51
N ASP A 831 -12.16 -5.72 -4.19
CA ASP A 831 -12.83 -6.69 -3.34
C ASP A 831 -12.51 -6.43 -1.86
N PRO A 832 -13.48 -5.97 -1.06
CA PRO A 832 -13.25 -5.75 0.36
C PRO A 832 -13.20 -7.05 1.16
N VAL A 833 -13.79 -8.14 0.66
CA VAL A 833 -13.97 -9.38 1.43
C VAL A 833 -12.63 -10.03 1.73
N VAL A 834 -11.74 -10.13 0.74
CA VAL A 834 -10.40 -10.71 0.93
C VAL A 834 -9.61 -9.91 1.96
N GLY A 835 -9.61 -8.58 1.87
CA GLY A 835 -8.96 -7.71 2.83
C GLY A 835 -9.53 -7.83 4.25
N LEU A 836 -10.85 -7.98 4.39
CA LEU A 836 -11.51 -8.18 5.67
C LEU A 836 -11.23 -9.57 6.27
N VAL A 837 -11.10 -10.61 5.45
CA VAL A 837 -10.69 -11.95 5.91
C VAL A 837 -9.24 -11.95 6.39
N VAL A 838 -8.34 -11.27 5.68
CA VAL A 838 -6.97 -11.09 6.17
C VAL A 838 -6.95 -10.27 7.46
N THR A 839 -7.80 -9.26 7.59
CA THR A 839 -7.98 -8.52 8.84
C THR A 839 -8.43 -9.43 9.98
N TRP A 840 -9.37 -10.34 9.73
CA TRP A 840 -9.81 -11.34 10.70
C TRP A 840 -8.65 -12.23 11.18
N ALA A 841 -7.81 -12.70 10.26
CA ALA A 841 -6.63 -13.48 10.59
C ALA A 841 -5.62 -12.68 11.44
N LEU A 842 -5.39 -11.41 11.10
CA LEU A 842 -4.53 -10.50 11.87
C LEU A 842 -5.07 -10.23 13.27
N LEU A 843 -6.38 -10.01 13.43
CA LEU A 843 -7.01 -9.88 14.74
C LEU A 843 -6.78 -11.14 15.59
N GLY A 844 -6.86 -12.31 14.96
CA GLY A 844 -6.46 -13.58 15.54
C GLY A 844 -5.06 -13.55 16.13
N LEU A 845 -4.08 -13.09 15.36
CA LEU A 845 -2.69 -12.96 15.80
C LEU A 845 -2.53 -11.93 16.93
N ILE A 846 -3.24 -10.79 16.87
CA ILE A 846 -3.21 -9.75 17.90
C ILE A 846 -3.67 -10.30 19.25
N PHE A 847 -4.77 -11.06 19.28
CA PHE A 847 -5.36 -11.61 20.49
C PHE A 847 -4.81 -12.99 20.87
N LYS A 848 -3.82 -13.51 20.13
CA LYS A 848 -3.16 -14.78 20.47
C LYS A 848 -2.37 -14.63 21.77
N HIS A 849 -2.74 -15.43 22.76
CA HIS A 849 -1.99 -15.59 24.02
C HIS A 849 -1.15 -16.87 23.94
N ALA A 850 0.13 -16.75 23.58
CA ALA A 850 1.07 -17.86 23.49
C ALA A 850 2.45 -17.46 24.03
N THR A 851 3.12 -18.41 24.68
CA THR A 851 4.49 -18.27 25.20
C THR A 851 5.44 -19.15 24.40
N PHE A 852 6.57 -18.59 23.97
CA PHE A 852 7.58 -19.23 23.14
C PHE A 852 8.95 -19.20 23.86
N PRO A 853 9.81 -20.21 23.64
CA PRO A 853 11.13 -20.25 24.26
C PRO A 853 12.12 -19.29 23.57
N GLY A 854 12.96 -18.61 24.36
CA GLY A 854 14.07 -17.78 23.87
C GLY A 854 13.64 -16.68 22.89
N ASP A 855 14.43 -16.47 21.85
CA ASP A 855 14.25 -15.40 20.84
C ASP A 855 12.92 -15.51 20.07
N ALA A 856 12.28 -16.68 20.06
CA ALA A 856 10.99 -16.87 19.40
C ALA A 856 9.87 -16.05 20.06
N GLN A 857 9.97 -15.75 21.37
CA GLN A 857 9.03 -14.86 22.04
C GLN A 857 9.13 -13.42 21.53
N GLU A 858 10.36 -12.97 21.25
CA GLU A 858 10.60 -11.65 20.69
C GLU A 858 10.07 -11.56 19.26
N VAL A 859 10.33 -12.59 18.44
CA VAL A 859 9.77 -12.72 17.09
C VAL A 859 8.24 -12.66 17.11
N PHE A 860 7.59 -13.39 18.02
CA PHE A 860 6.14 -13.37 18.17
C PHE A 860 5.61 -11.99 18.56
N ASN A 861 6.26 -11.30 19.51
CA ASN A 861 5.88 -9.95 19.91
C ASN A 861 6.03 -8.96 18.74
N LYS A 862 7.09 -9.09 17.94
CA LYS A 862 7.28 -8.29 16.71
C LYS A 862 6.17 -8.54 15.69
N LEU A 863 5.77 -9.80 15.46
CA LEU A 863 4.66 -10.14 14.56
C LEU A 863 3.32 -9.59 15.05
N ARG A 864 3.03 -9.66 16.36
CA ARG A 864 1.84 -9.02 16.94
C ARG A 864 1.84 -7.52 16.73
N ALA A 865 2.98 -6.86 16.92
CA ALA A 865 3.09 -5.43 16.69
C ALA A 865 2.80 -5.07 15.22
N VAL A 866 3.33 -5.83 14.25
CA VAL A 866 2.99 -5.65 12.83
C VAL A 866 1.48 -5.83 12.60
N ALA A 867 0.87 -6.88 13.16
CA ALA A 867 -0.56 -7.12 13.02
C ALA A 867 -1.42 -5.97 13.58
N ILE A 868 -1.06 -5.40 14.74
CA ILE A 868 -1.75 -4.24 15.33
C ILE A 868 -1.76 -3.04 14.38
N VAL A 869 -0.66 -2.80 13.66
CA VAL A 869 -0.54 -1.68 12.72
C VAL A 869 -1.34 -1.94 11.44
N VAL A 870 -1.33 -3.18 10.95
CA VAL A 870 -1.88 -3.51 9.62
C VAL A 870 -3.36 -3.89 9.67
N ALA A 871 -3.85 -4.52 10.74
CA ALA A 871 -5.24 -4.96 10.85
C ALA A 871 -6.28 -3.83 10.61
N PRO A 872 -6.07 -2.57 11.05
CA PRO A 872 -7.03 -1.51 10.78
C PRO A 872 -7.11 -1.07 9.30
N VAL A 873 -6.14 -1.41 8.46
CA VAL A 873 -6.01 -0.84 7.11
C VAL A 873 -7.21 -1.16 6.22
N PHE A 874 -7.60 -2.43 6.08
CA PHE A 874 -8.74 -2.79 5.21
C PHE A 874 -10.07 -2.26 5.75
N PRO A 875 -10.40 -2.34 7.06
CA PRO A 875 -11.57 -1.67 7.61
C PRO A 875 -11.62 -0.17 7.32
N ILE A 876 -10.48 0.53 7.42
CA ILE A 876 -10.39 1.96 7.10
C ILE A 876 -10.61 2.20 5.60
N LEU A 877 -10.01 1.39 4.72
CA LEU A 877 -10.21 1.51 3.28
C LEU A 877 -11.67 1.28 2.88
N VAL A 878 -12.30 0.24 3.43
CA VAL A 878 -13.73 -0.05 3.23
C VAL A 878 -14.59 1.09 3.75
N PHE A 879 -14.23 1.68 4.89
CA PHE A 879 -14.93 2.84 5.43
C PHE A 879 -14.79 4.06 4.49
N ILE A 880 -13.59 4.36 4.02
CA ILE A 880 -13.32 5.46 3.07
C ILE A 880 -14.15 5.27 1.80
N ASP A 881 -14.13 4.07 1.21
CA ASP A 881 -14.89 3.76 0.00
C ASP A 881 -16.41 3.80 0.24
N SER A 882 -16.88 3.42 1.42
CA SER A 882 -18.29 3.53 1.80
C SER A 882 -18.73 4.99 1.95
N VAL A 883 -17.92 5.82 2.63
CA VAL A 883 -18.17 7.26 2.75
C VAL A 883 -18.14 7.92 1.37
N ARG A 884 -17.19 7.53 0.52
CA ARG A 884 -17.12 7.99 -0.87
C ARG A 884 -18.35 7.58 -1.67
N TYR A 885 -18.83 6.35 -1.53
CA TYR A 885 -20.04 5.88 -2.20
C TYR A 885 -21.25 6.74 -1.80
N VAL A 886 -21.47 6.92 -0.50
CA VAL A 886 -22.53 7.79 0.03
C VAL A 886 -22.38 9.22 -0.50
N TYR A 887 -21.16 9.76 -0.52
CA TYR A 887 -20.90 11.09 -1.07
C TYR A 887 -21.20 11.17 -2.57
N VAL A 888 -20.71 10.25 -3.40
CA VAL A 888 -20.95 10.30 -4.84
C VAL A 888 -22.44 10.12 -5.16
N VAL A 889 -23.09 9.12 -4.54
CA VAL A 889 -24.46 8.70 -4.86
C VAL A 889 -25.53 9.58 -4.25
N HIS A 890 -25.29 10.20 -3.10
CA HIS A 890 -26.28 11.07 -2.46
C HIS A 890 -25.92 12.56 -2.51
N TRP A 891 -24.67 12.91 -2.81
CA TRP A 891 -24.20 14.29 -2.78
C TRP A 891 -23.82 14.85 -4.15
N LYS A 892 -23.29 14.02 -5.07
CA LYS A 892 -22.83 14.47 -6.39
C LYS A 892 -23.88 14.30 -7.49
N THR A 893 -24.69 13.24 -7.44
CA THR A 893 -25.77 12.91 -8.39
C THR A 893 -26.94 13.88 -8.39
N SER A 894 -27.08 14.76 -7.39
CA SER A 894 -28.06 15.86 -7.41
C SER A 894 -27.82 16.87 -8.54
N ARG A 895 -26.74 16.71 -9.33
CA ARG A 895 -26.39 17.53 -10.50
C ARG A 895 -26.58 16.82 -11.86
N VAL A 896 -27.05 15.56 -11.93
CA VAL A 896 -27.22 14.83 -13.21
C VAL A 896 -28.70 14.45 -13.41
N PRO A 897 -29.34 14.78 -14.55
CA PRO A 897 -30.71 14.39 -14.85
C PRO A 897 -30.87 12.87 -14.90
N SER A 898 -32.00 12.37 -14.40
CA SER A 898 -32.34 10.95 -14.19
C SER A 898 -32.52 10.10 -15.45
N SER A 899 -31.95 10.46 -16.60
CA SER A 899 -32.24 9.86 -17.90
C SER A 899 -31.16 8.93 -18.47
N SER A 900 -30.04 8.68 -17.78
CA SER A 900 -29.07 7.66 -18.20
C SER A 900 -29.24 6.37 -17.38
N ASN A 901 -29.54 5.26 -18.07
CA ASN A 901 -29.61 3.90 -17.51
C ASN A 901 -28.21 3.32 -17.22
N GLU A 902 -27.44 4.06 -16.43
CA GLU A 902 -26.26 3.76 -15.63
C GLU A 902 -26.07 2.44 -14.87
N TYR A 903 -25.50 1.32 -15.32
CA TYR A 903 -25.35 0.12 -14.45
C TYR A 903 -24.72 0.44 -13.07
N TYR A 904 -25.54 0.47 -12.00
CA TYR A 904 -25.11 0.89 -10.66
C TYR A 904 -24.96 -0.34 -9.76
N LYS A 905 -23.74 -0.53 -9.26
CA LYS A 905 -23.43 -1.39 -8.12
C LYS A 905 -23.68 -0.62 -6.80
N PRO A 906 -23.95 -1.30 -5.67
CA PRO A 906 -23.99 -0.69 -4.34
C PRO A 906 -22.64 -0.16 -3.83
N PHE A 907 -21.58 -0.30 -4.64
CA PHE A 907 -20.28 0.36 -4.56
C PHE A 907 -19.92 0.77 -5.99
N VAL A 908 -19.39 1.96 -6.28
CA VAL A 908 -19.10 2.35 -7.68
C VAL A 908 -17.78 1.71 -8.12
N PHE A 909 -17.85 0.82 -9.10
CA PHE A 909 -16.69 0.19 -9.74
C PHE A 909 -16.68 0.56 -11.23
N GLU A 910 -15.90 1.56 -11.60
CA GLU A 910 -15.46 1.71 -13.00
C GLU A 910 -14.23 0.82 -13.19
N THR A 911 -14.38 -0.20 -14.04
CA THR A 911 -13.27 -0.92 -14.66
C THR A 911 -13.28 -0.58 -16.14
N THR A 912 -12.10 -0.39 -16.73
CA THR A 912 -11.83 -0.05 -18.14
C THR A 912 -12.39 -1.03 -19.20
N ALA A 913 -13.23 -1.99 -18.82
CA ALA A 913 -13.88 -2.94 -19.71
C ALA A 913 -15.22 -2.44 -20.31
N GLU A 914 -15.77 -1.30 -19.88
CA GLU A 914 -17.02 -0.74 -20.43
C GLU A 914 -16.88 -0.04 -21.80
N GLN A 915 -15.83 -0.33 -22.58
CA GLN A 915 -15.73 0.14 -23.97
C GLN A 915 -16.32 -0.83 -25.01
N PHE A 916 -16.88 -1.96 -24.59
CA PHE A 916 -17.59 -2.87 -25.48
C PHE A 916 -19.07 -2.96 -25.11
N GLN A 917 -19.87 -2.00 -25.58
CA GLN A 917 -21.27 -2.29 -25.86
C GLN A 917 -21.30 -3.33 -26.99
N PRO A 918 -21.99 -4.48 -26.84
CA PRO A 918 -22.39 -5.23 -28.00
C PRO A 918 -23.36 -4.33 -28.77
N LEU A 919 -23.01 -4.02 -30.03
CA LEU A 919 -23.97 -3.49 -31.01
C LEU A 919 -25.25 -4.30 -30.86
N GLN A 920 -26.36 -3.64 -30.52
CA GLN A 920 -27.69 -4.23 -30.63
C GLN A 920 -27.81 -4.77 -32.06
N SER A 921 -27.72 -6.08 -32.21
CA SER A 921 -28.04 -6.77 -33.43
C SER A 921 -29.49 -6.45 -33.75
N GLY A 922 -29.72 -5.83 -34.91
CA GLY A 922 -31.03 -5.38 -35.34
C GLY A 922 -32.10 -6.47 -35.18
N ALA A 923 -33.18 -6.13 -34.49
CA ALA A 923 -34.40 -6.89 -34.57
C ALA A 923 -35.00 -6.70 -35.98
N PRO A 924 -35.35 -7.77 -36.72
CA PRO A 924 -36.05 -7.63 -37.97
C PRO A 924 -37.48 -7.16 -37.70
N LEU A 925 -37.90 -6.15 -38.44
CA LEU A 925 -39.30 -5.79 -38.63
C LEU A 925 -40.10 -7.01 -39.10
N TYR A 926 -41.06 -7.44 -38.28
CA TYR A 926 -42.24 -8.18 -38.75
C TYR A 926 -43.46 -7.57 -38.06
N GLY A 927 -44.36 -7.04 -38.88
CA GLY A 927 -45.63 -6.49 -38.42
C GLY A 927 -46.67 -7.58 -38.22
N ASP A 928 -47.60 -7.34 -37.30
CA ASP A 928 -49.00 -7.72 -37.48
C ASP A 928 -49.92 -6.91 -36.54
N LYS A 929 -50.80 -6.14 -37.19
CA LYS A 929 -52.15 -5.61 -36.89
C LYS A 929 -52.55 -5.14 -35.46
N PRO A 930 -53.28 -4.00 -35.37
CA PRO A 930 -53.96 -3.58 -34.14
C PRO A 930 -55.31 -4.31 -34.01
N VAL A 931 -55.63 -4.77 -32.79
CA VAL A 931 -56.98 -5.20 -32.41
C VAL A 931 -57.60 -4.12 -31.55
N ASP A 932 -58.65 -3.51 -32.10
CA ASP A 932 -59.62 -2.65 -31.40
C ASP A 932 -60.24 -3.38 -30.20
N TYR A 933 -60.30 -2.70 -29.06
CA TYR A 933 -61.40 -2.88 -28.11
C TYR A 933 -61.96 -1.51 -27.74
N GLY A 934 -63.13 -1.23 -28.33
CA GLY A 934 -63.93 -0.05 -28.06
C GLY A 934 -64.45 -0.01 -26.62
N THR A 935 -64.53 1.22 -26.14
CA THR A 935 -65.23 1.68 -24.94
C THR A 935 -66.75 1.52 -25.07
N THR A 936 -67.40 0.95 -24.05
CA THR A 936 -68.80 1.25 -23.67
C THR A 936 -69.01 0.97 -22.17
N HIS A 937 -69.11 2.01 -21.34
CA HIS A 937 -70.40 2.50 -20.81
C HIS A 937 -70.23 3.57 -19.70
N ALA A 938 -70.99 4.65 -19.92
CA ALA A 938 -71.44 5.74 -19.05
C ALA A 938 -70.40 6.77 -18.56
#